data_AF-E0ULM9-F1
#
_entry.id   AF-E0ULM9-F1
#
_cell.length_a   1.000
_cell.length_b   1.000
_cell.length_c   1.000
_cell.angle_alpha   90.00
_cell.angle_beta   90.00
_cell.angle_gamma   90.00
#
_symmetry.space_group_name_H-M   'P 1'
#
loop_
_entity.id
_entity.type
_entity.pdbx_description
1 polymer ?
#
loop_
_entity_poly.entity_id
_entity_poly.type
_entity_poly.pdbx_seq_one_letter_code
_entity_poly.pdbx_strand_id
1 'polypeptide(L)'
;MSSILSDFYIIGQENFNNWSNGYNSNGYLKVLPQHQQKVLFKDPFQDWQQGRSGNYFSSWGPDQQLEVTLTLQDLTQVEIEGFGIVKAGDGIIPWLNNKPTPFEFLRGYNGTIPGPMLIVDPGDTLKITLKNDLNDPQQGTNFHFHGGHISPLGHGDNVLINIPPGNTWTTEIKIPDNHEIGPAWYHPHLHGLTNEQLASGLAGYLLVNPKYNLPDLDKWNPKEMPMHFMALNSFGIQQINRPGKPGDPLNQNPQQAIPAGTPLKVLGQTQDGKPIYELSDAVGIGKNALPASYDPAIPTGDPSQLLFEYGGGVLKGPVENVIHTVNGQYNPTLEVATGQWNMFSFLNQDPNAFHVLQLVKEENGQLIPQEMSLIGMDTDLSGLIEDNKKEVNTLPILNPGSRISMLEWFEKPGTYYLLSNATSEILGDKAPLLTRDEGAKDGRFKWPPQVLATIEVTGDEIPKGAFPEAYDTLKQQDQKTKEMIAAVENGDFERERDFVWTANIGGAIAEGNSPDDTEVETFEGSYKINGGYFSSDPSKLTPLTMSMLDTYEVWNIINESGKSDPSLPVDIPLLEWHPFHQHQNSFVVLEINGIKVSDMDQTYLAGVLSDTIALPPTYKPGTVTPENPYGEAMLNGTPSNVKILMNFKDFPGTFVNHCHILFHEDAGMMAPVRVILNTNNTWLGLGAKSNAKGQVELIRASDLDQRLYFKPYGNNFKGAIDVAIGDVNYKQKPLSNYYVTDNVTDIVTVQRSLTNPNQKFTVKVFDGQTLIDEVEQGRTRINNPTANSLIGEITPFNNLNFNPNNQASVATGDINGDGYSDIVVGVGGRIKPQIEIYSGKDFSLLSRISPFHHETYFKGKVNLAVGDVNGDNFDDIIIGQGRGGRGLVEIYSGILIQQQQSLDGIDVSHKTSLISETFKPFGDGYKGEVDVTSGYILQRPQVLNGKPVQTHYANITTLAVDGVPSDLGQIRVFTHVGEHGAHSSHETMAAPQAADSGHDHEYMELRLDAQFTPDRPISQLMGTFIDIPDSPRGEPALYTLNDAGNPEIIRLQENNVPETITLKSAPTIPKNVTGTPENDYFDSASPEPERYFIGDNQILTTGNGDDIVDVTDAVGNNRIETGNGNDIIFAGSNNRLIGGAGNDQFFVGTGEGNNRIWGNSGADSFYIVTDEQNLVTKANQILDFNPSQDKIILANTSFNYNSLGTDWKVRQEDQKTIIQVFNQDVAVFANLQASALNRTNVLFS
;
A
#
# COMPACT_ATOMS: atom_id res chain seq x y z
N MET A 1 3.74 2.18 53.97
CA MET A 1 2.55 2.00 53.13
C MET A 1 2.18 3.36 52.58
N SER A 2 2.87 3.77 51.52
CA SER A 2 2.66 5.02 50.79
C SER A 2 2.61 4.65 49.32
N SER A 3 1.40 4.44 48.81
CA SER A 3 1.14 4.37 47.37
C SER A 3 0.70 5.78 46.96
N ILE A 4 1.66 6.61 46.55
CA ILE A 4 1.42 7.94 46.02
C ILE A 4 2.14 7.95 44.66
N LEU A 5 1.37 8.08 43.56
CA LEU A 5 1.81 8.38 42.18
C LEU A 5 2.56 7.26 41.41
N SER A 6 1.92 6.12 41.12
CA SER A 6 2.54 5.00 40.38
C SER A 6 2.23 4.90 38.89
N ASP A 7 1.71 5.93 38.21
CA ASP A 7 0.96 5.66 36.97
C ASP A 7 1.55 6.34 35.72
N PHE A 8 2.69 5.80 35.28
CA PHE A 8 3.10 5.75 33.87
C PHE A 8 2.73 4.38 33.31
N TYR A 9 2.79 4.18 32.00
CA TYR A 9 2.82 2.83 31.43
C TYR A 9 4.15 2.17 31.82
N ILE A 10 4.23 1.65 33.06
CA ILE A 10 5.41 0.99 33.59
C ILE A 10 5.29 -0.51 33.37
N ILE A 11 6.14 -1.04 32.49
CA ILE A 11 6.29 -2.48 32.34
C ILE A 11 7.37 -2.94 33.33
N GLY A 12 6.99 -3.85 34.24
CA GLY A 12 7.89 -4.49 35.21
C GLY A 12 7.43 -5.91 35.49
N GLN A 13 8.23 -6.69 36.23
CA GLN A 13 8.06 -8.14 36.47
C GLN A 13 6.61 -8.63 36.66
N GLU A 14 5.81 -7.95 37.48
CA GLU A 14 4.43 -8.35 37.80
C GLU A 14 3.49 -8.11 36.61
N ASN A 15 3.57 -6.93 35.98
CA ASN A 15 2.86 -6.60 34.76
C ASN A 15 3.30 -7.49 33.59
N PHE A 16 4.59 -7.85 33.53
CA PHE A 16 5.15 -8.80 32.57
C PHE A 16 4.57 -10.22 32.71
N ASN A 17 4.35 -10.68 33.94
CA ASN A 17 3.76 -11.99 34.16
C ASN A 17 2.26 -12.02 33.79
N ASN A 18 1.57 -10.88 33.82
CA ASN A 18 0.21 -10.73 33.29
C ASN A 18 0.20 -10.62 31.73
N TRP A 19 1.26 -10.01 31.18
CA TRP A 19 1.55 -9.81 29.75
C TRP A 19 1.77 -11.12 28.96
N SER A 20 2.25 -12.21 29.57
CA SER A 20 2.59 -13.44 28.81
C SER A 20 1.50 -14.53 28.78
N ASN A 21 0.81 -14.58 27.64
CA ASN A 21 0.25 -15.74 26.91
C ASN A 21 -0.69 -15.09 25.91
N GLY A 22 -0.18 -14.79 24.72
CA GLY A 22 -0.66 -13.78 23.77
C GLY A 22 -2.12 -13.81 23.35
N TYR A 23 -2.91 -14.79 23.76
CA TYR A 23 -4.33 -14.81 23.51
C TYR A 23 -5.08 -15.49 24.67
N ASN A 24 -6.34 -15.09 24.91
CA ASN A 24 -7.23 -15.97 25.67
C ASN A 24 -7.58 -17.24 24.84
N SER A 25 -8.32 -18.19 25.41
CA SER A 25 -8.66 -19.46 24.74
C SER A 25 -9.40 -19.32 23.40
N ASN A 26 -9.82 -18.12 23.04
CA ASN A 26 -10.57 -17.79 21.82
C ASN A 26 -9.76 -16.95 20.82
N GLY A 27 -8.48 -16.65 21.07
CA GLY A 27 -7.65 -15.93 20.10
C GLY A 27 -7.70 -14.39 20.18
N TYR A 28 -8.00 -13.79 21.34
CA TYR A 28 -8.04 -12.32 21.51
C TYR A 28 -6.85 -11.71 22.28
N LEU A 29 -6.38 -10.52 21.83
CA LEU A 29 -5.26 -9.73 22.37
C LEU A 29 -5.45 -9.34 23.85
N LYS A 30 -4.37 -9.23 24.62
CA LYS A 30 -4.36 -8.73 26.00
C LYS A 30 -4.07 -7.23 26.04
N VAL A 31 -4.90 -6.45 26.75
CA VAL A 31 -4.73 -5.01 27.00
C VAL A 31 -4.27 -4.77 28.44
N LEU A 32 -3.36 -3.83 28.66
CA LEU A 32 -2.97 -3.40 30.01
C LEU A 32 -4.06 -2.46 30.59
N PRO A 33 -4.65 -2.76 31.74
CA PRO A 33 -5.61 -1.87 32.38
C PRO A 33 -4.93 -0.60 32.90
N GLN A 34 -5.65 0.52 32.91
CA GLN A 34 -5.18 1.76 33.54
C GLN A 34 -5.82 1.97 34.92
N HIS A 35 -5.01 2.37 35.91
CA HIS A 35 -5.48 2.73 37.24
C HIS A 35 -6.05 4.17 37.27
N GLN A 36 -6.98 4.44 38.20
CA GLN A 36 -7.51 5.80 38.43
C GLN A 36 -6.40 6.76 38.86
N GLN A 37 -6.21 7.86 38.12
CA GLN A 37 -5.08 8.76 38.36
C GLN A 37 -5.50 10.03 39.09
N LYS A 38 -4.64 10.48 40.01
CA LYS A 38 -4.73 11.80 40.63
C LYS A 38 -3.63 12.70 40.08
N VAL A 39 -4.01 13.70 39.29
CA VAL A 39 -3.12 14.77 38.82
C VAL A 39 -2.93 15.78 39.94
N LEU A 40 -1.68 16.03 40.30
CA LEU A 40 -1.30 16.98 41.35
C LEU A 40 -0.73 18.24 40.70
N PHE A 41 -1.46 19.35 40.69
CA PHE A 41 -0.97 20.61 40.15
C PHE A 41 -0.13 21.33 41.18
N LYS A 42 1.18 21.43 40.94
CA LYS A 42 2.08 22.31 41.68
C LYS A 42 3.02 22.98 40.67
N ASP A 43 3.23 24.29 40.82
CA ASP A 43 4.23 25.00 40.05
C ASP A 43 5.65 24.60 40.50
N PRO A 44 6.49 23.99 39.63
CA PRO A 44 7.86 23.64 40.01
C PRO A 44 8.82 24.83 39.96
N PHE A 45 8.49 25.95 39.29
CA PHE A 45 9.40 27.08 39.09
C PHE A 45 9.07 28.33 39.92
N GLN A 46 8.17 28.26 40.90
CA GLN A 46 7.86 29.45 41.73
C GLN A 46 9.08 30.14 42.35
N ASP A 47 10.10 29.38 42.74
CA ASP A 47 11.35 29.92 43.29
C ASP A 47 12.34 30.40 42.20
N TRP A 48 12.22 29.88 40.97
CA TRP A 48 13.09 30.19 39.81
C TRP A 48 12.59 31.36 38.96
N GLN A 49 11.30 31.74 39.09
CA GLN A 49 10.69 32.87 38.40
C GLN A 49 11.36 34.22 38.70
N GLN A 50 12.24 34.34 39.70
CA GLN A 50 13.03 35.56 39.94
C GLN A 50 14.16 35.73 38.91
N GLY A 51 13.81 36.03 37.66
CA GLY A 51 14.76 36.36 36.60
C GLY A 51 15.61 37.60 36.91
N ARG A 52 16.86 37.63 36.40
CA ARG A 52 17.83 38.73 36.61
C ARG A 52 17.45 40.07 35.94
N SER A 53 16.35 40.13 35.19
CA SER A 53 15.98 41.26 34.32
C SER A 53 14.48 41.62 34.28
N GLY A 54 13.63 40.99 35.10
CA GLY A 54 12.23 41.43 35.28
C GLY A 54 11.24 41.03 34.17
N ASN A 55 11.62 40.16 33.24
CA ASN A 55 10.68 39.45 32.36
C ASN A 55 10.54 38.00 32.87
N TYR A 56 9.31 37.57 33.11
CA TYR A 56 8.94 36.27 33.69
C TYR A 56 8.44 35.36 32.57
N PHE A 57 8.87 34.09 32.54
CA PHE A 57 8.40 33.12 31.53
C PHE A 57 7.94 31.82 32.17
N SER A 58 6.66 31.54 31.92
CA SER A 58 5.89 30.30 32.00
C SER A 58 6.24 29.26 33.07
N SER A 59 5.71 29.48 34.26
CA SER A 59 5.00 28.40 34.94
C SER A 59 3.79 29.00 35.65
N TRP A 60 2.61 28.45 35.39
CA TRP A 60 1.34 28.96 35.90
C TRP A 60 0.71 27.92 36.84
N GLY A 61 1.54 27.22 37.60
CA GLY A 61 1.00 26.34 38.61
C GLY A 61 0.36 27.20 39.72
N PRO A 62 -0.75 26.74 40.30
CA PRO A 62 -1.36 27.41 41.44
C PRO A 62 -0.35 27.54 42.61
N ASP A 63 -0.46 28.62 43.40
CA ASP A 63 0.24 28.79 44.70
C ASP A 63 -0.05 27.65 45.71
N GLN A 64 -1.02 26.77 45.38
CA GLN A 64 -1.51 25.67 46.20
C GLN A 64 -1.60 24.40 45.37
N GLN A 65 -1.22 23.25 45.94
CA GLN A 65 -1.43 21.95 45.31
C GLN A 65 -2.93 21.72 44.98
N LEU A 66 -3.28 21.49 43.71
CA LEU A 66 -4.63 21.02 43.32
C LEU A 66 -4.59 19.52 43.04
N GLU A 67 -5.54 18.76 43.56
CA GLU A 67 -5.75 17.35 43.19
C GLU A 67 -6.91 17.26 42.18
N VAL A 68 -6.64 16.77 40.97
CA VAL A 68 -7.66 16.42 39.95
C VAL A 68 -7.65 14.91 39.77
N THR A 69 -8.77 14.22 39.99
CA THR A 69 -8.87 12.76 39.81
C THR A 69 -9.50 12.43 38.47
N LEU A 70 -8.72 11.84 37.55
CA LEU A 70 -9.21 11.25 36.31
C LEU A 70 -9.65 9.81 36.62
N THR A 71 -10.93 9.52 36.44
CA THR A 71 -11.50 8.20 36.78
C THR A 71 -11.50 7.32 35.53
N LEU A 72 -10.66 6.29 35.53
CA LEU A 72 -10.55 5.30 34.46
C LEU A 72 -11.26 4.00 34.89
N GLN A 73 -11.86 3.27 33.94
CA GLN A 73 -12.53 1.99 34.20
C GLN A 73 -11.58 0.81 33.90
N ASP A 74 -11.58 -0.19 34.78
CA ASP A 74 -10.85 -1.45 34.57
C ASP A 74 -11.45 -2.23 33.39
N LEU A 75 -10.67 -2.50 32.35
CA LEU A 75 -11.05 -3.37 31.24
C LEU A 75 -10.47 -4.77 31.47
N THR A 76 -11.33 -5.78 31.67
CA THR A 76 -10.95 -7.20 31.85
C THR A 76 -11.38 -8.11 30.69
N GLN A 77 -12.04 -7.55 29.67
CA GLN A 77 -12.34 -8.14 28.37
C GLN A 77 -12.35 -7.01 27.34
N VAL A 78 -11.78 -7.24 26.15
CA VAL A 78 -11.86 -6.30 25.03
C VAL A 78 -12.63 -6.98 23.90
N GLU A 79 -13.95 -6.87 23.98
CA GLU A 79 -14.76 -6.59 22.79
C GLU A 79 -14.69 -5.06 22.68
N ILE A 80 -14.11 -4.52 21.60
CA ILE A 80 -14.26 -3.08 21.32
C ILE A 80 -15.65 -2.93 20.70
N GLU A 81 -16.69 -3.03 21.52
CA GLU A 81 -18.01 -2.51 21.15
C GLU A 81 -17.90 -0.97 21.12
N GLY A 82 -17.59 -0.38 19.98
CA GLY A 82 -17.52 1.08 19.88
C GLY A 82 -16.17 1.68 20.18
N PHE A 83 -15.75 2.74 19.46
CA PHE A 83 -15.87 4.06 20.11
C PHE A 83 -17.06 4.16 21.05
N GLY A 84 -16.99 3.50 22.21
CA GLY A 84 -17.62 4.05 23.39
C GLY A 84 -16.93 5.39 23.63
N ILE A 85 -17.70 6.47 23.48
CA ILE A 85 -17.26 7.82 23.83
C ILE A 85 -16.52 7.78 25.19
N VAL A 86 -15.32 8.39 25.28
CA VAL A 86 -15.01 9.10 26.54
C VAL A 86 -15.96 10.26 26.60
N LYS A 87 -17.09 10.06 27.26
CA LYS A 87 -17.92 11.20 27.61
C LYS A 87 -17.15 12.05 28.64
N ALA A 88 -16.47 13.07 28.15
CA ALA A 88 -16.75 14.41 28.68
C ALA A 88 -18.17 14.84 28.20
N GLY A 89 -19.20 14.09 28.63
CA GLY A 89 -20.62 14.25 28.24
C GLY A 89 -20.93 13.82 26.79
N ASP A 90 -22.10 13.30 26.39
CA ASP A 90 -23.47 13.47 26.89
C ASP A 90 -23.84 12.69 28.14
N GLY A 91 -23.61 13.32 29.27
CA GLY A 91 -24.03 12.84 30.57
C GLY A 91 -24.09 14.04 31.46
N ILE A 92 -25.18 14.15 32.21
CA ILE A 92 -25.24 15.12 33.28
C ILE A 92 -24.35 14.60 34.40
N ILE A 93 -23.40 15.42 34.84
CA ILE A 93 -22.42 15.02 35.86
C ILE A 93 -23.17 14.72 37.17
N PRO A 94 -23.16 13.47 37.70
CA PRO A 94 -23.99 13.10 38.85
C PRO A 94 -23.67 13.87 40.14
N TRP A 95 -22.43 14.35 40.30
CA TRP A 95 -22.04 15.21 41.43
C TRP A 95 -22.33 16.70 41.22
N LEU A 96 -22.77 17.08 40.03
CA LEU A 96 -23.16 18.43 39.60
C LEU A 96 -24.69 18.57 39.46
N ASN A 97 -25.43 17.71 40.17
CA ASN A 97 -26.90 17.77 40.33
C ASN A 97 -27.66 18.01 39.02
N ASN A 98 -27.28 17.32 37.95
CA ASN A 98 -27.93 17.43 36.66
C ASN A 98 -27.95 18.85 36.03
N LYS A 99 -26.83 19.61 36.02
CA LYS A 99 -26.73 20.90 35.30
C LYS A 99 -25.76 20.90 34.10
N PRO A 100 -26.07 21.60 32.99
CA PRO A 100 -25.16 21.80 31.85
C PRO A 100 -24.05 22.81 32.17
N THR A 101 -22.85 22.62 31.60
CA THR A 101 -21.70 23.55 31.63
C THR A 101 -21.25 23.89 30.20
N PRO A 102 -20.63 25.07 29.94
CA PRO A 102 -20.15 25.45 28.59
C PRO A 102 -18.67 25.07 28.32
N PHE A 103 -18.40 24.58 27.09
CA PHE A 103 -17.15 24.31 26.30
C PHE A 103 -16.02 23.42 26.89
N GLU A 104 -15.29 22.50 26.21
CA GLU A 104 -15.18 21.91 24.84
C GLU A 104 -14.95 20.37 24.96
N PHE A 105 -15.28 19.57 23.94
CA PHE A 105 -15.35 18.10 23.98
C PHE A 105 -13.96 17.41 23.98
N LEU A 106 -13.61 16.68 25.04
CA LEU A 106 -12.50 15.70 24.99
C LEU A 106 -12.99 14.40 24.35
N ARG A 107 -12.18 13.81 23.47
CA ARG A 107 -12.40 12.53 22.82
C ARG A 107 -11.27 11.56 23.19
N GLY A 108 -11.52 10.27 23.07
CA GLY A 108 -10.54 9.26 23.44
C GLY A 108 -11.10 7.86 23.24
N TYR A 109 -10.20 6.90 23.13
CA TYR A 109 -10.55 5.50 22.96
C TYR A 109 -10.92 4.91 24.32
N ASN A 110 -12.05 4.19 24.41
CA ASN A 110 -12.51 3.50 25.62
C ASN A 110 -12.60 4.35 26.91
N GLY A 111 -12.86 5.64 26.80
CA GLY A 111 -12.90 6.50 27.98
C GLY A 111 -11.55 7.11 28.40
N THR A 112 -10.45 6.89 27.68
CA THR A 112 -9.10 7.23 28.18
C THR A 112 -8.32 8.19 27.28
N ILE A 113 -7.49 9.03 27.91
CA ILE A 113 -6.50 9.90 27.26
C ILE A 113 -5.17 9.73 28.00
N PRO A 114 -4.13 9.19 27.34
CA PRO A 114 -4.18 8.56 26.02
C PRO A 114 -5.11 7.32 26.01
N GLY A 115 -5.51 6.89 24.82
CA GLY A 115 -6.15 5.61 24.56
C GLY A 115 -5.33 4.43 25.10
N PRO A 116 -5.94 3.26 25.30
CA PRO A 116 -5.26 2.08 25.85
C PRO A 116 -3.99 1.73 25.05
N MET A 117 -2.91 1.37 25.74
CA MET A 117 -1.72 0.89 25.06
C MET A 117 -1.99 -0.46 24.40
N LEU A 118 -1.74 -0.55 23.10
CA LEU A 118 -1.81 -1.80 22.33
C LEU A 118 -0.42 -2.42 22.26
N ILE A 119 -0.34 -3.75 22.36
CA ILE A 119 0.93 -4.48 22.32
C ILE A 119 0.75 -5.68 21.41
N VAL A 120 1.61 -5.84 20.42
CA VAL A 120 1.59 -6.93 19.43
C VAL A 120 2.98 -7.53 19.25
N ASP A 121 3.05 -8.79 18.81
CA ASP A 121 4.29 -9.46 18.43
C ASP A 121 4.31 -9.69 16.89
N PRO A 122 5.49 -9.72 16.24
CA PRO A 122 5.60 -10.16 14.86
C PRO A 122 4.96 -11.54 14.63
N GLY A 123 4.07 -11.63 13.64
CA GLY A 123 3.24 -12.80 13.35
C GLY A 123 1.82 -12.76 13.93
N ASP A 124 1.49 -11.77 14.76
CA ASP A 124 0.14 -11.59 15.31
C ASP A 124 -0.88 -11.08 14.28
N THR A 125 -2.17 -11.23 14.60
CA THR A 125 -3.26 -10.54 13.91
C THR A 125 -4.01 -9.65 14.89
N LEU A 126 -3.92 -8.34 14.70
CA LEU A 126 -4.59 -7.32 15.46
C LEU A 126 -5.99 -7.07 14.88
N LYS A 127 -7.03 -7.49 15.59
CA LYS A 127 -8.43 -7.27 15.21
C LYS A 127 -9.09 -6.24 16.13
N ILE A 128 -9.47 -5.10 15.59
CA ILE A 128 -10.05 -3.95 16.28
C ILE A 128 -11.44 -3.69 15.70
N THR A 129 -12.48 -3.87 16.51
CA THR A 129 -13.83 -3.45 16.13
C THR A 129 -14.03 -2.00 16.55
N LEU A 130 -14.29 -1.11 15.61
CA LEU A 130 -14.36 0.31 15.88
C LEU A 130 -15.79 0.81 15.62
N LYS A 131 -16.55 1.21 16.64
CA LYS A 131 -17.93 1.74 16.46
C LYS A 131 -18.05 3.21 16.84
N ASN A 132 -18.32 4.07 15.88
CA ASN A 132 -18.30 5.51 16.10
C ASN A 132 -19.55 5.94 16.88
N ASP A 133 -19.48 6.14 18.20
CA ASP A 133 -20.59 6.69 18.99
C ASP A 133 -20.55 8.23 19.11
N LEU A 134 -19.79 8.95 18.27
CA LEU A 134 -19.86 10.42 18.25
C LEU A 134 -21.29 10.86 17.87
N ASN A 135 -21.81 11.89 18.53
CA ASN A 135 -23.21 12.29 18.32
C ASN A 135 -23.42 13.28 17.17
N ASP A 136 -22.35 13.97 16.78
CA ASP A 136 -22.39 14.91 15.66
C ASP A 136 -22.31 14.10 14.36
N PRO A 137 -23.34 14.14 13.49
CA PRO A 137 -23.35 13.40 12.22
C PRO A 137 -22.18 13.76 11.29
N GLN A 138 -21.50 14.88 11.51
CA GLN A 138 -20.34 15.33 10.74
C GLN A 138 -19.02 14.69 11.18
N GLN A 139 -19.01 13.98 12.32
CA GLN A 139 -17.79 13.43 12.92
C GLN A 139 -17.54 11.99 12.46
N GLY A 140 -17.27 11.81 11.16
CA GLY A 140 -16.70 10.57 10.64
C GLY A 140 -15.32 10.28 11.25
N THR A 141 -14.83 9.05 11.17
CA THR A 141 -13.52 8.68 11.73
C THR A 141 -13.00 7.38 11.11
N ASN A 142 -11.77 6.99 11.43
CA ASN A 142 -11.13 5.75 11.03
C ASN A 142 -10.03 5.36 12.03
N PHE A 143 -9.22 4.36 11.70
CA PHE A 143 -8.10 3.90 12.51
C PHE A 143 -6.84 3.91 11.65
N HIS A 144 -5.76 4.46 12.20
CA HIS A 144 -4.43 4.41 11.62
C HIS A 144 -3.42 3.86 12.62
N PHE A 145 -2.65 2.84 12.23
CA PHE A 145 -1.45 2.36 12.90
C PHE A 145 -0.26 3.15 12.36
N HIS A 146 0.08 4.21 13.09
CA HIS A 146 1.23 5.04 12.78
C HIS A 146 2.54 4.31 13.08
N GLY A 147 3.37 4.17 12.04
CA GLY A 147 4.66 3.47 12.07
C GLY A 147 4.60 1.97 11.73
N GLY A 148 3.46 1.45 11.27
CA GLY A 148 3.32 0.03 10.92
C GLY A 148 3.74 -0.31 9.48
N HIS A 149 4.54 -1.36 9.30
CA HIS A 149 4.76 -2.01 8.01
C HIS A 149 3.71 -3.09 7.73
N ILE A 150 2.51 -2.63 7.38
CA ILE A 150 1.30 -3.44 7.29
C ILE A 150 0.50 -3.13 6.02
N SER A 151 -0.50 -3.94 5.69
CA SER A 151 -1.33 -3.75 4.49
C SER A 151 -2.28 -2.55 4.65
N PRO A 152 -2.36 -1.64 3.65
CA PRO A 152 -3.36 -0.57 3.62
C PRO A 152 -4.70 -1.03 3.02
N LEU A 153 -4.77 -2.25 2.48
CA LEU A 153 -5.92 -2.74 1.72
C LEU A 153 -7.11 -3.11 2.63
N GLY A 154 -8.32 -2.90 2.12
CA GLY A 154 -9.55 -3.41 2.70
C GLY A 154 -9.74 -3.13 4.18
N HIS A 155 -9.74 -4.19 4.98
CA HIS A 155 -9.87 -4.15 6.45
C HIS A 155 -8.57 -3.86 7.19
N GLY A 156 -7.44 -3.69 6.51
CA GLY A 156 -6.15 -3.35 7.11
C GLY A 156 -6.09 -1.91 7.64
N ASP A 157 -4.94 -1.27 7.45
CA ASP A 157 -4.71 0.13 7.86
C ASP A 157 -5.24 1.13 6.83
N ASN A 158 -6.52 0.99 6.49
CA ASN A 158 -7.14 1.72 5.41
C ASN A 158 -7.63 3.11 5.90
N VAL A 159 -6.77 4.11 5.78
CA VAL A 159 -7.08 5.50 6.19
C VAL A 159 -8.03 6.23 5.23
N LEU A 160 -8.38 5.64 4.08
CA LEU A 160 -9.32 6.23 3.14
C LEU A 160 -10.78 5.89 3.47
N ILE A 161 -11.01 5.00 4.44
CA ILE A 161 -12.35 4.66 4.88
C ILE A 161 -12.93 5.75 5.80
N ASN A 162 -14.22 6.04 5.63
CA ASN A 162 -14.99 6.84 6.57
C ASN A 162 -15.96 5.93 7.34
N ILE A 163 -15.91 6.01 8.68
CA ILE A 163 -16.86 5.36 9.58
C ILE A 163 -17.79 6.42 10.16
N PRO A 164 -19.01 6.57 9.63
CA PRO A 164 -19.96 7.54 10.14
C PRO A 164 -20.37 7.28 11.60
N PRO A 165 -20.80 8.32 12.32
CA PRO A 165 -21.53 8.21 13.57
C PRO A 165 -22.65 7.16 13.55
N GLY A 166 -22.69 6.30 14.56
CA GLY A 166 -23.60 5.17 14.73
C GLY A 166 -23.14 3.87 14.04
N ASN A 167 -22.12 3.90 13.18
CA ASN A 167 -21.66 2.72 12.44
C ASN A 167 -20.52 1.99 13.15
N THR A 168 -20.28 0.74 12.74
CA THR A 168 -19.21 -0.13 13.24
C THR A 168 -18.34 -0.62 12.09
N TRP A 169 -17.02 -0.71 12.32
CA TRP A 169 -16.04 -1.22 11.36
C TRP A 169 -15.13 -2.30 11.95
N THR A 170 -14.82 -3.28 11.13
CA THR A 170 -13.80 -4.33 11.27
C THR A 170 -12.38 -3.93 10.89
N THR A 171 -11.46 -3.46 11.75
CA THR A 171 -10.03 -3.39 11.36
C THR A 171 -9.34 -4.71 11.69
N GLU A 172 -8.67 -5.33 10.72
CA GLU A 172 -7.92 -6.58 10.84
C GLU A 172 -6.52 -6.42 10.22
N ILE A 173 -5.53 -6.18 11.07
CA ILE A 173 -4.15 -5.94 10.70
C ILE A 173 -3.33 -7.18 11.01
N LYS A 174 -2.68 -7.74 10.00
CA LYS A 174 -1.69 -8.83 10.19
C LYS A 174 -0.31 -8.21 10.36
N ILE A 175 0.37 -8.52 11.45
CA ILE A 175 1.74 -8.09 11.73
C ILE A 175 2.69 -9.10 11.08
N PRO A 176 3.52 -8.70 10.09
CA PRO A 176 4.48 -9.60 9.46
C PRO A 176 5.46 -10.23 10.46
N ASP A 177 5.90 -11.46 10.18
CA ASP A 177 6.92 -12.14 10.98
C ASP A 177 8.26 -11.39 11.00
N ASN A 178 8.52 -10.56 9.99
CA ASN A 178 9.71 -9.73 9.82
C ASN A 178 9.49 -8.25 10.15
N HIS A 179 8.35 -7.86 10.73
CA HIS A 179 8.06 -6.47 11.10
C HIS A 179 9.13 -5.94 12.07
N GLU A 180 9.47 -4.65 11.95
CA GLU A 180 10.39 -3.99 12.88
C GLU A 180 9.85 -4.00 14.32
N ILE A 181 10.74 -3.94 15.31
CA ILE A 181 10.34 -3.94 16.71
C ILE A 181 10.64 -2.59 17.35
N GLY A 182 9.64 -1.99 18.00
CA GLY A 182 9.76 -0.66 18.56
C GLY A 182 8.42 0.00 18.89
N PRO A 183 8.47 1.23 19.43
CA PRO A 183 7.30 2.01 19.75
C PRO A 183 6.62 2.56 18.49
N ALA A 184 5.32 2.33 18.41
CA ALA A 184 4.39 2.85 17.42
C ALA A 184 3.21 3.50 18.15
N TRP A 185 2.18 3.92 17.42
CA TRP A 185 0.97 4.45 18.04
C TRP A 185 -0.21 4.38 17.08
N TYR A 186 -1.39 4.76 17.57
CA TYR A 186 -2.59 4.77 16.75
C TYR A 186 -3.45 6.01 17.01
N HIS A 187 -4.08 6.50 15.95
CA HIS A 187 -4.97 7.66 15.98
C HIS A 187 -5.94 7.64 14.77
N PRO A 188 -7.01 8.45 14.76
CA PRO A 188 -7.79 8.70 13.55
C PRO A 188 -6.98 9.49 12.52
N HIS A 189 -7.27 9.26 11.26
CA HIS A 189 -6.57 9.79 10.09
C HIS A 189 -7.58 10.05 8.96
N LEU A 190 -8.70 10.70 9.30
CA LEU A 190 -9.74 11.04 8.32
C LEU A 190 -9.56 12.50 7.91
N HIS A 191 -9.25 12.72 6.64
CA HIS A 191 -9.00 14.04 6.09
C HIS A 191 -10.10 15.06 6.48
N GLY A 192 -9.67 16.20 7.01
CA GLY A 192 -10.52 17.28 7.47
C GLY A 192 -10.94 17.18 8.94
N LEU A 193 -10.73 16.01 9.57
CA LEU A 193 -11.15 15.74 10.95
C LEU A 193 -10.00 15.21 11.84
N THR A 194 -8.84 14.87 11.28
CA THR A 194 -7.69 14.32 12.03
C THR A 194 -7.24 15.27 13.14
N ASN A 195 -7.03 16.54 12.83
CA ASN A 195 -6.57 17.58 13.75
C ASN A 195 -7.54 17.76 14.93
N GLU A 196 -8.83 17.89 14.64
CA GLU A 196 -9.85 18.08 15.67
C GLU A 196 -9.92 16.86 16.60
N GLN A 197 -9.88 15.66 16.03
CA GLN A 197 -9.97 14.41 16.78
C GLN A 197 -8.73 14.19 17.65
N LEU A 198 -7.53 14.37 17.11
CA LEU A 198 -6.30 14.22 17.88
C LEU A 198 -6.15 15.32 18.96
N ALA A 199 -6.40 16.58 18.61
CA ALA A 199 -6.30 17.70 19.56
C ALA A 199 -7.25 17.53 20.76
N SER A 200 -8.35 16.80 20.58
CA SER A 200 -9.29 16.45 21.64
C SER A 200 -8.92 15.19 22.44
N GLY A 201 -7.90 14.42 22.04
CA GLY A 201 -7.32 13.30 22.79
C GLY A 201 -7.42 11.91 22.16
N LEU A 202 -7.90 11.76 20.92
CA LEU A 202 -8.03 10.45 20.24
C LEU A 202 -6.69 9.87 19.75
N ALA A 203 -5.84 9.42 20.65
CA ALA A 203 -4.66 8.62 20.31
C ALA A 203 -4.21 7.72 21.43
N GLY A 204 -3.52 6.62 21.10
CA GLY A 204 -2.96 5.70 22.08
C GLY A 204 -1.61 5.15 21.64
N TYR A 205 -0.82 4.71 22.62
CA TYR A 205 0.49 4.11 22.37
C TYR A 205 0.34 2.69 21.79
N LEU A 206 1.24 2.28 20.91
CA LEU A 206 1.33 0.90 20.41
C LEU A 206 2.78 0.40 20.54
N LEU A 207 2.97 -0.88 20.83
CA LEU A 207 4.31 -1.48 20.89
C LEU A 207 4.35 -2.77 20.08
N VAL A 208 5.32 -2.87 19.17
CA VAL A 208 5.68 -4.12 18.51
C VAL A 208 6.87 -4.74 19.24
N ASN A 209 6.66 -5.91 19.84
CA ASN A 209 7.66 -6.54 20.70
C ASN A 209 8.71 -7.34 19.93
N PRO A 210 9.90 -7.53 20.53
CA PRO A 210 10.79 -8.63 20.16
C PRO A 210 10.11 -9.99 20.35
N LYS A 211 10.34 -10.91 19.42
CA LYS A 211 9.93 -12.32 19.56
C LYS A 211 10.68 -12.98 20.73
N TYR A 212 9.99 -13.23 21.84
CA TYR A 212 10.57 -13.87 23.02
C TYR A 212 10.83 -15.37 22.79
N ASN A 213 12.02 -15.73 22.36
CA ASN A 213 12.51 -17.11 22.44
C ASN A 213 13.29 -17.30 23.76
N LEU A 214 13.19 -18.50 24.36
CA LEU A 214 13.85 -18.82 25.63
C LEU A 214 15.39 -18.58 25.68
N PRO A 215 16.16 -18.56 24.56
CA PRO A 215 17.57 -18.17 24.57
C PRO A 215 17.85 -16.69 24.89
N ASP A 216 16.91 -15.76 24.68
CA ASP A 216 17.14 -14.31 24.74
C ASP A 216 16.77 -13.67 26.09
N LEU A 217 16.32 -14.43 27.09
CA LEU A 217 15.88 -13.91 28.41
C LEU A 217 17.01 -13.33 29.28
N ASP A 218 18.28 -13.60 28.94
CA ASP A 218 19.45 -13.08 29.66
C ASP A 218 19.92 -11.70 29.13
N LYS A 219 19.29 -11.16 28.07
CA LYS A 219 19.60 -9.86 27.42
C LYS A 219 18.78 -8.72 28.05
N TRP A 220 18.64 -7.56 27.39
CA TRP A 220 17.72 -6.50 27.85
C TRP A 220 16.37 -7.13 28.20
N ASN A 221 15.97 -7.05 29.48
CA ASN A 221 14.87 -7.83 30.00
C ASN A 221 13.81 -6.89 30.59
N PRO A 222 12.69 -6.65 29.89
CA PRO A 222 11.63 -5.76 30.36
C PRO A 222 10.84 -6.34 31.55
N LYS A 223 11.12 -7.60 31.91
CA LYS A 223 10.70 -8.23 33.16
C LYS A 223 11.47 -7.69 34.37
N GLU A 224 12.73 -7.27 34.19
CA GLU A 224 13.64 -6.87 35.26
C GLU A 224 13.99 -5.37 35.23
N MET A 225 13.80 -4.70 34.08
CA MET A 225 14.13 -3.29 33.88
C MET A 225 12.85 -2.45 33.70
N PRO A 226 12.66 -1.36 34.47
CA PRO A 226 11.53 -0.46 34.29
C PRO A 226 11.54 0.23 32.91
N MET A 227 10.41 0.19 32.23
CA MET A 227 10.15 0.90 30.98
C MET A 227 9.05 1.93 31.20
N HIS A 228 9.30 3.20 30.87
CA HIS A 228 8.37 4.31 31.05
C HIS A 228 7.95 4.85 29.68
N PHE A 229 6.72 4.54 29.24
CA PHE A 229 6.17 5.14 28.02
C PHE A 229 5.45 6.45 28.35
N MET A 230 5.76 7.49 27.59
CA MET A 230 5.42 8.89 27.85
C MET A 230 4.76 9.50 26.60
N ALA A 231 3.43 9.42 26.51
CA ALA A 231 2.65 10.09 25.48
C ALA A 231 2.50 11.58 25.81
N LEU A 232 2.98 12.45 24.94
CA LEU A 232 2.90 13.90 25.07
C LEU A 232 1.67 14.43 24.34
N ASN A 233 0.88 15.25 25.03
CA ASN A 233 -0.27 15.95 24.45
C ASN A 233 -0.37 17.37 24.99
N SER A 234 -0.76 18.31 24.13
CA SER A 234 -0.84 19.73 24.42
C SER A 234 -2.29 20.17 24.53
N PHE A 235 -2.62 20.90 25.60
CA PHE A 235 -3.97 21.42 25.84
C PHE A 235 -3.98 22.93 26.05
N GLY A 236 -5.00 23.59 25.48
CA GLY A 236 -5.20 25.03 25.62
C GLY A 236 -5.86 25.39 26.95
N ILE A 237 -5.41 26.47 27.60
CA ILE A 237 -5.95 27.00 28.86
C ILE A 237 -6.45 28.45 28.73
N GLN A 238 -7.48 28.83 29.49
CA GLN A 238 -8.22 30.08 29.28
C GLN A 238 -7.44 31.22 29.89
N GLN A 239 -7.35 32.36 29.20
CA GLN A 239 -6.68 33.54 29.71
C GLN A 239 -7.67 34.59 30.22
N ILE A 240 -7.33 35.27 31.32
CA ILE A 240 -7.95 36.51 31.76
C ILE A 240 -6.92 37.63 31.86
N ASN A 241 -7.34 38.87 31.61
CA ASN A 241 -6.48 40.04 31.78
C ASN A 241 -6.19 40.31 33.27
N ARG A 242 -4.95 40.06 33.70
CA ARG A 242 -4.48 40.25 35.08
C ARG A 242 -3.87 41.66 35.25
N PRO A 243 -4.46 42.53 36.08
CA PRO A 243 -3.91 43.85 36.36
C PRO A 243 -2.67 43.75 37.24
N GLY A 244 -1.66 44.60 36.99
CA GLY A 244 -0.41 44.52 37.73
C GLY A 244 -0.51 44.98 39.18
N LYS A 245 0.27 44.34 40.06
CA LYS A 245 0.36 44.66 41.49
C LYS A 245 1.83 44.71 41.94
N PRO A 246 2.22 45.65 42.82
CA PRO A 246 3.57 45.66 43.40
C PRO A 246 3.86 44.35 44.14
N GLY A 247 4.97 43.69 43.80
CA GLY A 247 5.36 42.39 44.37
C GLY A 247 4.63 41.17 43.78
N ASP A 248 3.77 41.37 42.77
CA ASP A 248 3.24 40.27 41.97
C ASP A 248 4.38 39.69 41.10
N PRO A 249 4.64 38.37 41.16
CA PRO A 249 5.70 37.76 40.36
C PRO A 249 5.38 37.77 38.86
N LEU A 250 4.15 38.03 38.43
CA LEU A 250 3.74 37.89 37.02
C LEU A 250 3.47 39.22 36.33
N ASN A 251 2.93 40.21 37.06
CA ASN A 251 2.68 41.54 36.52
C ASN A 251 2.95 42.63 37.56
N GLN A 252 4.16 43.20 37.54
CA GLN A 252 4.53 44.29 38.44
C GLN A 252 4.09 45.66 37.93
N ASN A 253 3.64 45.78 36.67
CA ASN A 253 3.25 47.04 36.06
C ASN A 253 1.77 47.34 36.36
N PRO A 254 1.44 48.24 37.30
CA PRO A 254 0.05 48.52 37.66
C PRO A 254 -0.72 49.29 36.58
N GLN A 255 -0.04 49.75 35.52
CA GLN A 255 -0.66 50.52 34.43
C GLN A 255 -1.08 49.64 33.24
N GLN A 256 -0.69 48.37 33.23
CA GLN A 256 -0.95 47.45 32.12
C GLN A 256 -1.53 46.15 32.67
N ALA A 257 -2.71 45.76 32.19
CA ALA A 257 -3.17 44.39 32.39
C ALA A 257 -2.51 43.51 31.32
N ILE A 258 -1.99 42.36 31.73
CA ILE A 258 -1.45 41.36 30.81
C ILE A 258 -2.43 40.19 30.73
N PRO A 259 -2.69 39.62 29.54
CA PRO A 259 -3.37 38.33 29.43
C PRO A 259 -2.57 37.31 30.25
N ALA A 260 -3.24 36.59 31.13
CA ALA A 260 -2.63 35.59 32.02
C ALA A 260 -3.52 34.36 32.05
N GLY A 261 -2.94 33.16 31.99
CA GLY A 261 -3.67 31.91 32.20
C GLY A 261 -4.46 31.97 33.52
N THR A 262 -5.74 31.63 33.47
CA THR A 262 -6.61 31.64 34.65
C THR A 262 -6.40 30.35 35.43
N PRO A 263 -6.17 30.39 36.75
CA PRO A 263 -6.32 29.19 37.58
C PRO A 263 -7.72 28.62 37.39
N LEU A 264 -7.86 27.29 37.30
CA LEU A 264 -9.14 26.59 37.20
C LEU A 264 -10.14 27.18 38.22
N LYS A 265 -11.25 27.73 37.72
CA LYS A 265 -12.25 28.37 38.58
C LYS A 265 -13.09 27.30 39.27
N VAL A 266 -13.12 27.32 40.60
CA VAL A 266 -13.99 26.43 41.38
C VAL A 266 -15.44 26.88 41.22
N LEU A 267 -16.21 26.15 40.43
CA LEU A 267 -17.64 26.39 40.18
C LEU A 267 -18.53 25.94 41.35
N GLY A 268 -18.02 25.07 42.22
CA GLY A 268 -18.74 24.56 43.37
C GLY A 268 -18.01 23.43 44.08
N GLN A 269 -18.72 22.70 44.91
CA GLN A 269 -18.25 21.46 45.53
C GLN A 269 -19.28 20.35 45.32
N THR A 270 -18.81 19.12 45.19
CA THR A 270 -19.63 17.91 45.22
C THR A 270 -20.23 17.71 46.61
N GLN A 271 -21.22 16.82 46.73
CA GLN A 271 -21.84 16.49 48.03
C GLN A 271 -20.85 15.93 49.06
N ASP A 272 -19.75 15.32 48.61
CA ASP A 272 -18.62 14.81 49.41
C ASP A 272 -17.49 15.84 49.60
N GLY A 273 -17.71 17.10 49.21
CA GLY A 273 -16.80 18.22 49.49
C GLY A 273 -15.64 18.39 48.51
N LYS A 274 -15.65 17.68 47.38
CA LYS A 274 -14.62 17.85 46.35
C LYS A 274 -14.93 19.07 45.47
N PRO A 275 -13.95 19.94 45.20
CA PRO A 275 -14.15 21.09 44.32
C PRO A 275 -14.49 20.65 42.88
N ILE A 276 -15.40 21.40 42.24
CA ILE A 276 -15.79 21.27 40.83
C ILE A 276 -15.14 22.43 40.09
N TYR A 277 -14.48 22.16 38.97
CA TYR A 277 -13.69 23.14 38.22
C TYR A 277 -14.28 23.42 36.84
N GLU A 278 -14.14 24.66 36.37
CA GLU A 278 -14.34 25.07 34.97
C GLU A 278 -13.02 24.83 34.22
N LEU A 279 -13.04 23.94 33.22
CA LEU A 279 -11.99 23.88 32.21
C LEU A 279 -12.26 24.96 31.16
N SER A 280 -11.20 25.32 30.48
CA SER A 280 -11.04 26.52 29.66
C SER A 280 -11.83 26.52 28.33
N ASP A 281 -12.37 27.68 27.92
CA ASP A 281 -12.89 27.96 26.56
C ASP A 281 -11.77 28.24 25.51
N ALA A 282 -10.51 27.89 25.77
CA ALA A 282 -9.39 28.24 24.88
C ALA A 282 -9.37 27.37 23.61
N VAL A 283 -10.03 27.88 22.59
CA VAL A 283 -10.22 27.35 21.22
C VAL A 283 -8.91 27.08 20.42
N GLY A 284 -7.73 27.03 21.05
CA GLY A 284 -6.49 27.51 20.43
C GLY A 284 -5.41 26.50 19.99
N ILE A 285 -5.46 25.21 20.32
CA ILE A 285 -4.39 24.27 19.91
C ILE A 285 -4.70 23.58 18.58
N GLY A 286 -5.98 23.31 18.31
CA GLY A 286 -6.44 22.81 17.00
C GLY A 286 -6.75 23.92 15.99
N LYS A 287 -6.62 25.21 16.33
CA LYS A 287 -6.92 26.33 15.43
C LYS A 287 -5.71 27.25 15.28
N ASN A 288 -5.31 27.50 14.04
CA ASN A 288 -4.17 28.37 13.71
C ASN A 288 -4.52 29.87 13.75
N ALA A 289 -5.02 30.33 14.91
CA ALA A 289 -5.25 31.73 15.29
C ALA A 289 -6.28 32.56 14.49
N LEU A 290 -7.43 32.84 15.14
CA LEU A 290 -8.37 33.90 14.74
C LEU A 290 -7.64 35.27 14.71
N PRO A 291 -7.53 35.96 13.56
CA PRO A 291 -7.01 37.32 13.51
C PRO A 291 -7.87 38.23 14.41
N ALA A 292 -7.25 39.16 15.13
CA ALA A 292 -7.92 39.97 16.17
C ALA A 292 -8.98 40.95 15.62
N SER A 293 -9.16 40.98 14.30
CA SER A 293 -10.07 41.82 13.54
C SER A 293 -10.99 41.05 12.60
N TYR A 294 -11.06 39.72 12.71
CA TYR A 294 -11.99 38.90 11.92
C TYR A 294 -13.44 39.20 12.33
N ASP A 295 -14.15 39.88 11.43
CA ASP A 295 -15.59 40.09 11.50
C ASP A 295 -16.24 39.25 10.39
N PRO A 296 -17.01 38.19 10.72
CA PRO A 296 -17.66 37.36 9.71
C PRO A 296 -18.69 38.15 8.85
N ALA A 297 -19.07 39.36 9.26
CA ALA A 297 -19.89 40.27 8.46
C ALA A 297 -19.07 41.10 7.45
N ILE A 298 -17.73 41.12 7.53
CA ILE A 298 -16.83 41.88 6.65
C ILE A 298 -15.58 41.03 6.30
N PRO A 299 -15.72 40.02 5.43
CA PRO A 299 -14.66 39.02 5.16
C PRO A 299 -13.43 39.54 4.38
N THR A 300 -13.40 40.80 3.95
CA THR A 300 -12.31 41.35 3.11
C THR A 300 -11.32 42.23 3.89
N GLY A 301 -10.87 41.80 5.07
CA GLY A 301 -9.83 42.51 5.82
C GLY A 301 -8.61 42.88 4.95
N ASP A 302 -7.85 43.91 5.36
CA ASP A 302 -6.64 44.36 4.65
C ASP A 302 -5.62 43.20 4.58
N PRO A 303 -5.29 42.67 3.38
CA PRO A 303 -4.37 41.54 3.23
C PRO A 303 -2.96 41.80 3.78
N SER A 304 -2.57 43.07 3.94
CA SER A 304 -1.30 43.44 4.56
C SER A 304 -1.25 43.16 6.07
N GLN A 305 -2.40 42.95 6.72
CA GLN A 305 -2.50 42.55 8.13
C GLN A 305 -2.44 41.02 8.34
N LEU A 306 -2.81 40.22 7.34
CA LEU A 306 -2.70 38.74 7.38
C LEU A 306 -1.25 38.27 7.54
N LEU A 307 -0.30 38.94 6.88
CA LEU A 307 1.16 38.71 6.97
C LEU A 307 1.71 38.77 8.41
N PHE A 308 1.02 39.48 9.31
CA PHE A 308 1.45 39.66 10.70
C PHE A 308 0.66 38.80 11.69
N GLU A 309 -0.54 38.33 11.37
CA GLU A 309 -1.43 37.64 12.31
C GLU A 309 -1.53 36.13 12.05
N TYR A 310 -1.52 35.70 10.78
CA TYR A 310 -1.64 34.29 10.39
C TYR A 310 -0.30 33.54 10.52
N GLY A 311 -0.34 32.35 11.14
CA GLY A 311 0.85 31.67 11.67
C GLY A 311 1.56 32.48 12.77
N GLY A 312 1.02 33.64 13.16
CA GLY A 312 1.55 34.53 14.19
C GLY A 312 0.95 34.27 15.56
N GLY A 313 -0.33 33.89 15.66
CA GLY A 313 -0.98 33.70 16.98
C GLY A 313 -0.42 32.54 17.82
N VAL A 314 0.18 31.53 17.19
CA VAL A 314 0.88 30.43 17.89
C VAL A 314 2.40 30.66 17.96
N LEU A 315 2.96 31.51 17.09
CA LEU A 315 4.42 31.61 16.85
C LEU A 315 5.03 33.02 17.00
N LYS A 316 4.24 34.08 17.28
CA LYS A 316 4.77 35.45 17.49
C LYS A 316 5.39 35.64 18.87
N GLY A 317 4.92 34.92 19.87
CA GLY A 317 5.45 34.92 21.24
C GLY A 317 5.07 33.63 21.94
N PRO A 318 5.70 33.29 23.09
CA PRO A 318 5.28 32.14 23.88
C PRO A 318 3.79 32.26 24.13
N VAL A 319 3.00 31.34 23.58
CA VAL A 319 1.57 31.33 23.85
C VAL A 319 1.43 30.83 25.29
N GLU A 320 1.28 31.77 26.22
CA GLU A 320 1.18 31.52 27.67
C GLU A 320 -0.12 30.78 28.07
N ASN A 321 -0.76 30.10 27.12
CA ASN A 321 -2.03 29.38 27.26
C ASN A 321 -1.94 27.90 26.83
N VAL A 322 -0.75 27.32 26.71
CA VAL A 322 -0.59 25.89 26.37
C VAL A 322 0.08 25.14 27.53
N ILE A 323 -0.46 23.99 27.89
CA ILE A 323 0.18 23.03 28.80
C ILE A 323 0.55 21.77 28.03
N HIS A 324 1.74 21.23 28.27
CA HIS A 324 2.11 19.90 27.83
C HIS A 324 1.83 18.90 28.94
N THR A 325 1.17 17.80 28.59
CA THR A 325 0.87 16.70 29.50
C THR A 325 1.66 15.47 29.08
N VAL A 326 1.95 14.61 30.04
CA VAL A 326 2.51 13.28 29.82
C VAL A 326 1.50 12.26 30.30
N ASN A 327 1.05 11.38 29.42
CA ASN A 327 -0.02 10.41 29.66
C ASN A 327 -1.28 11.06 30.27
N GLY A 328 -1.66 12.25 29.76
CA GLY A 328 -2.79 13.04 30.26
C GLY A 328 -2.54 13.77 31.60
N GLN A 329 -1.33 13.70 32.16
CA GLN A 329 -0.98 14.35 33.43
C GLN A 329 -0.05 15.55 33.22
N TYR A 330 -0.27 16.64 33.95
CA TYR A 330 0.63 17.79 33.93
C TYR A 330 1.78 17.62 34.95
N ASN A 331 3.03 17.67 34.48
CA ASN A 331 4.25 17.45 35.27
C ASN A 331 4.13 16.27 36.29
N PRO A 332 3.82 15.05 35.84
CA PRO A 332 3.82 13.88 36.72
C PRO A 332 5.19 13.65 37.37
N THR A 333 5.16 13.07 38.58
CA THR A 333 6.37 12.69 39.32
C THR A 333 6.59 11.17 39.22
N LEU A 334 7.78 10.75 38.80
CA LEU A 334 8.23 9.36 38.78
C LEU A 334 9.14 9.08 39.97
N GLU A 335 8.90 7.98 40.67
CA GLU A 335 9.86 7.46 41.64
C GLU A 335 10.72 6.38 40.98
N VAL A 336 12.04 6.57 40.97
CA VAL A 336 13.01 5.59 40.49
C VAL A 336 14.10 5.36 41.54
N ALA A 337 14.81 4.24 41.43
CA ALA A 337 15.96 3.95 42.29
C ALA A 337 17.28 4.15 41.53
N THR A 338 18.33 4.49 42.27
CA THR A 338 19.69 4.33 41.78
C THR A 338 20.01 2.85 41.58
N GLY A 339 20.85 2.53 40.61
CA GLY A 339 21.43 1.17 40.47
C GLY A 339 20.67 0.25 39.53
N GLN A 340 19.77 0.83 38.73
CA GLN A 340 18.99 0.13 37.72
C GLN A 340 18.90 0.97 36.44
N TRP A 341 18.85 0.28 35.30
CA TRP A 341 18.57 0.90 34.00
C TRP A 341 17.08 1.18 33.87
N ASN A 342 16.73 2.40 33.46
CA ASN A 342 15.36 2.81 33.18
C ASN A 342 15.26 3.23 31.72
N MET A 343 14.28 2.68 30.99
CA MET A 343 13.98 3.15 29.63
C MET A 343 12.89 4.21 29.69
N PHE A 344 13.06 5.30 28.96
CA PHE A 344 12.03 6.32 28.74
C PHE A 344 11.75 6.39 27.24
N SER A 345 10.52 6.12 26.84
CA SER A 345 10.07 6.20 25.45
C SER A 345 9.04 7.31 25.33
N PHE A 346 9.36 8.32 24.55
CA PHE A 346 8.53 9.50 24.33
C PHE A 346 7.78 9.34 23.01
N LEU A 347 6.48 9.62 23.03
CA LEU A 347 5.64 9.73 21.85
C LEU A 347 5.06 11.14 21.82
N ASN A 348 5.28 11.87 20.74
CA ASN A 348 4.65 13.16 20.55
C ASN A 348 3.32 13.00 19.80
N GLN A 349 2.20 13.05 20.54
CA GLN A 349 0.84 13.04 20.01
C GLN A 349 0.27 14.47 19.88
N ASP A 350 1.14 15.47 19.85
CA ASP A 350 0.70 16.85 19.70
C ASP A 350 0.29 17.12 18.25
N PRO A 351 -0.78 17.89 18.04
CA PRO A 351 -1.22 18.24 16.68
C PRO A 351 -0.21 19.16 15.97
N ASN A 352 0.59 19.93 16.70
CA ASN A 352 1.53 20.91 16.13
C ASN A 352 2.76 21.24 17.02
N ALA A 353 2.86 20.67 18.23
CA ALA A 353 3.93 21.02 19.16
C ALA A 353 5.21 20.25 18.89
N PHE A 354 6.34 20.94 18.96
CA PHE A 354 7.66 20.30 18.85
C PHE A 354 8.38 20.37 20.18
N HIS A 355 9.14 19.31 20.47
CA HIS A 355 9.87 19.17 21.71
C HIS A 355 11.36 18.91 21.46
N VAL A 356 12.22 19.67 22.14
CA VAL A 356 13.65 19.37 22.28
C VAL A 356 13.91 19.05 23.74
N LEU A 357 14.19 17.78 24.02
CA LEU A 357 14.18 17.26 25.39
C LEU A 357 15.58 17.19 26.00
N GLN A 358 15.69 17.57 27.27
CA GLN A 358 16.89 17.39 28.10
C GLN A 358 16.51 16.84 29.47
N LEU A 359 17.28 15.87 29.97
CA LEU A 359 17.25 15.47 31.37
C LEU A 359 18.20 16.37 32.16
N VAL A 360 17.70 17.03 33.20
CA VAL A 360 18.52 17.87 34.09
C VAL A 360 18.40 17.41 35.53
N LYS A 361 19.47 17.54 36.29
CA LYS A 361 19.50 17.31 37.73
C LYS A 361 19.54 18.62 38.50
N GLU A 362 18.78 18.73 39.58
CA GLU A 362 18.90 19.85 40.50
C GLU A 362 20.05 19.66 41.48
N GLU A 363 21.01 20.58 41.48
CA GLU A 363 22.09 20.62 42.46
C GLU A 363 22.34 22.05 42.95
N ASN A 364 22.17 22.29 44.26
CA ASN A 364 22.41 23.59 44.91
C ASN A 364 21.66 24.77 44.24
N GLY A 365 20.43 24.53 43.75
CA GLY A 365 19.64 25.54 43.05
C GLY A 365 20.12 25.84 41.63
N GLN A 366 20.89 24.95 41.00
CA GLN A 366 21.23 24.98 39.58
C GLN A 366 20.72 23.72 38.87
N LEU A 367 20.32 23.86 37.61
CA LEU A 367 19.93 22.75 36.74
C LEU A 367 21.12 22.33 35.88
N ILE A 368 21.51 21.06 35.98
CA ILE A 368 22.68 20.51 35.30
C ILE A 368 22.20 19.44 34.32
N PRO A 369 22.38 19.64 32.99
CA PRO A 369 22.09 18.60 32.00
C PRO A 369 22.86 17.32 32.28
N GLN A 370 22.18 16.19 32.10
CA GLN A 370 22.72 14.84 32.25
C GLN A 370 22.96 14.23 30.86
N GLU A 371 23.92 13.33 30.76
CA GLU A 371 24.09 12.51 29.54
C GLU A 371 23.09 11.35 29.58
N MET A 372 22.43 11.12 28.45
CA MET A 372 21.41 10.11 28.25
C MET A 372 21.85 9.20 27.10
N SER A 373 21.60 7.90 27.20
CA SER A 373 21.84 7.00 26.07
C SER A 373 20.64 7.05 25.12
N LEU A 374 20.79 7.63 23.93
CA LEU A 374 19.79 7.57 22.87
C LEU A 374 19.79 6.16 22.27
N ILE A 375 18.68 5.45 22.41
CA ILE A 375 18.59 4.04 22.02
C ILE A 375 17.63 3.78 20.86
N GLY A 376 16.77 4.73 20.51
CA GLY A 376 15.91 4.55 19.35
C GLY A 376 15.16 5.79 18.89
N MET A 377 14.73 5.71 17.63
CA MET A 377 13.91 6.69 16.93
C MET A 377 12.78 5.94 16.24
N ASP A 378 11.57 6.45 16.36
CA ASP A 378 10.35 5.85 15.82
C ASP A 378 10.25 4.34 16.11
N THR A 379 10.17 3.48 15.09
CA THR A 379 10.05 2.02 15.24
C THR A 379 11.39 1.29 15.35
N ASP A 380 12.52 1.99 15.51
CA ASP A 380 13.85 1.38 15.52
C ASP A 380 14.61 1.63 16.83
N LEU A 381 14.85 0.55 17.58
CA LEU A 381 15.64 0.54 18.82
C LEU A 381 17.10 0.10 18.62
N SER A 382 17.63 0.20 17.39
CA SER A 382 18.99 -0.24 17.07
C SER A 382 20.10 0.53 17.80
N GLY A 383 19.79 1.64 18.48
CA GLY A 383 20.74 2.31 19.38
C GLY A 383 21.08 1.50 20.64
N LEU A 384 20.38 0.40 20.92
CA LEU A 384 20.79 -0.60 21.90
C LEU A 384 22.02 -1.42 21.45
N ILE A 385 22.33 -1.45 20.16
CA ILE A 385 23.51 -2.13 19.61
C ILE A 385 24.73 -1.26 19.91
N GLU A 386 25.77 -1.87 20.49
CA GLU A 386 26.97 -1.16 20.95
C GLU A 386 27.61 -0.27 19.86
N ASP A 387 27.65 -0.74 18.61
CA ASP A 387 28.22 0.00 17.47
C ASP A 387 27.39 1.23 17.07
N ASN A 388 26.10 1.26 17.41
CA ASN A 388 25.18 2.35 17.10
C ASN A 388 24.92 3.27 18.30
N LYS A 389 25.46 2.91 19.48
CA LYS A 389 25.19 3.62 20.73
C LYS A 389 25.60 5.09 20.64
N LYS A 390 24.71 5.98 21.07
CA LYS A 390 24.96 7.42 21.12
C LYS A 390 24.59 7.98 22.50
N GLU A 391 25.55 8.60 23.18
CA GLU A 391 25.29 9.36 24.41
C GLU A 391 25.07 10.83 24.04
N VAL A 392 23.99 11.43 24.54
CA VAL A 392 23.57 12.80 24.21
C VAL A 392 23.09 13.53 25.46
N ASN A 393 23.30 14.84 25.53
CA ASN A 393 22.71 15.68 26.59
C ASN A 393 21.42 16.38 26.15
N THR A 394 21.07 16.23 24.87
CA THR A 394 19.93 16.82 24.19
C THR A 394 19.42 15.76 23.22
N LEU A 395 18.17 15.36 23.35
CA LEU A 395 17.57 14.40 22.42
C LEU A 395 17.38 15.04 21.04
N PRO A 396 17.28 14.24 19.96
CA PRO A 396 16.80 14.70 18.66
C PRO A 396 15.49 15.48 18.78
N ILE A 397 15.17 16.30 17.78
CA ILE A 397 13.87 16.99 17.72
C ILE A 397 12.76 15.92 17.74
N LEU A 398 11.89 16.00 18.74
CA LEU A 398 10.68 15.20 18.84
C LEU A 398 9.52 16.02 18.24
N ASN A 399 9.35 15.91 16.91
CA ASN A 399 8.25 16.53 16.16
C ASN A 399 6.91 15.78 16.35
N PRO A 400 5.77 16.40 16.02
CA PRO A 400 4.48 15.69 15.95
C PRO A 400 4.60 14.34 15.22
N GLY A 401 4.07 13.28 15.84
CA GLY A 401 4.09 11.89 15.34
C GLY A 401 5.36 11.09 15.63
N SER A 402 6.48 11.74 15.95
CA SER A 402 7.74 11.05 16.22
C SER A 402 7.77 10.35 17.58
N ARG A 403 8.63 9.32 17.67
CA ARG A 403 8.96 8.65 18.94
C ARG A 403 10.46 8.67 19.16
N ILE A 404 10.89 8.87 20.40
CA ILE A 404 12.30 8.78 20.79
C ILE A 404 12.42 7.95 22.05
N SER A 405 13.37 7.02 22.08
CA SER A 405 13.63 6.21 23.26
C SER A 405 15.03 6.46 23.80
N MET A 406 15.14 6.64 25.11
CA MET A 406 16.40 6.76 25.83
C MET A 406 16.52 5.75 26.96
N LEU A 407 17.75 5.41 27.32
CA LEU A 407 18.07 4.56 28.46
C LEU A 407 18.93 5.34 29.45
N GLU A 408 18.56 5.31 30.73
CA GLU A 408 19.23 6.09 31.77
C GLU A 408 19.57 5.24 33.00
N TRP A 409 20.79 5.40 33.49
CA TRP A 409 21.26 4.85 34.77
C TRP A 409 21.50 5.97 35.75
N PHE A 410 20.63 6.09 36.74
CA PHE A 410 20.81 7.11 37.77
C PHE A 410 21.89 6.70 38.78
N GLU A 411 23.05 7.36 38.72
CA GLU A 411 24.16 7.13 39.65
C GLU A 411 23.92 7.74 41.03
N LYS A 412 23.20 8.85 41.12
CA LYS A 412 23.05 9.66 42.34
C LYS A 412 21.59 9.88 42.69
N PRO A 413 21.21 9.79 43.98
CA PRO A 413 19.88 10.19 44.41
C PRO A 413 19.68 11.72 44.25
N GLY A 414 18.43 12.14 44.19
CA GLY A 414 18.02 13.54 44.07
C GLY A 414 16.87 13.75 43.08
N THR A 415 16.53 15.01 42.87
CA THR A 415 15.45 15.42 41.96
C THR A 415 16.02 15.73 40.58
N TYR A 416 15.41 15.12 39.57
CA TYR A 416 15.71 15.31 38.16
C TYR A 416 14.45 15.82 37.44
N TYR A 417 14.62 16.51 36.32
CA TYR A 417 13.52 17.04 35.52
C TYR A 417 13.74 16.70 34.05
N LEU A 418 12.68 16.25 33.39
CA LEU A 418 12.61 16.18 31.94
C LEU A 418 12.10 17.53 31.42
N LEU A 419 13.01 18.33 30.87
CA LEU A 419 12.71 19.63 30.31
C LEU A 419 12.46 19.53 28.81
N SER A 420 11.39 20.18 28.35
CA SER A 420 11.16 20.47 26.95
C SER A 420 11.56 21.91 26.64
N ASN A 421 12.21 22.11 25.49
CA ASN A 421 12.47 23.42 24.86
C ASN A 421 13.19 24.42 25.77
N ALA A 422 14.14 23.93 26.57
CA ALA A 422 14.90 24.79 27.49
C ALA A 422 15.59 25.95 26.75
N THR A 423 15.64 27.12 27.37
CA THR A 423 16.20 28.34 26.77
C THR A 423 17.47 28.80 27.49
N SER A 424 18.16 29.80 26.94
CA SER A 424 19.36 30.39 27.56
C SER A 424 19.09 30.99 28.94
N GLU A 425 17.86 31.38 29.22
CA GLU A 425 17.44 31.89 30.52
C GLU A 425 17.46 30.79 31.60
N ILE A 426 17.12 29.54 31.23
CA ILE A 426 17.05 28.40 32.15
C ILE A 426 18.42 27.74 32.29
N LEU A 427 19.09 27.44 31.18
CA LEU A 427 20.32 26.64 31.16
C LEU A 427 21.57 27.39 30.66
N GLY A 428 21.45 28.67 30.32
CA GLY A 428 22.56 29.44 29.74
C GLY A 428 23.02 28.86 28.40
N ASP A 429 24.33 28.83 28.21
CA ASP A 429 24.96 28.24 27.01
C ASP A 429 24.74 26.71 26.89
N LYS A 430 24.20 26.06 27.92
CA LYS A 430 23.90 24.61 27.94
C LYS A 430 22.50 24.27 27.42
N ALA A 431 21.68 25.27 27.10
CA ALA A 431 20.41 25.06 26.44
C ALA A 431 20.61 24.51 25.01
N PRO A 432 19.64 23.78 24.45
CA PRO A 432 19.73 23.23 23.10
C PRO A 432 19.90 24.34 22.08
N LEU A 433 20.74 24.13 21.07
CA LEU A 433 21.04 25.16 20.07
C LEU A 433 19.77 25.73 19.40
N LEU A 434 18.81 24.86 19.11
CA LEU A 434 17.54 25.19 18.45
C LEU A 434 16.59 26.05 19.31
N THR A 435 16.66 25.93 20.64
CA THR A 435 15.71 26.61 21.55
C THR A 435 16.37 27.66 22.44
N ARG A 436 17.72 27.72 22.47
CA ARG A 436 18.51 28.60 23.34
C ARG A 436 18.14 30.08 23.23
N ASP A 437 17.93 30.60 22.02
CA ASP A 437 17.62 32.01 21.77
C ASP A 437 16.11 32.22 21.46
N GLU A 438 15.23 31.66 22.31
CA GLU A 438 13.76 31.64 22.15
C GLU A 438 13.28 31.02 20.81
N GLY A 439 14.11 30.18 20.17
CA GLY A 439 13.84 29.58 18.86
C GLY A 439 13.65 30.57 17.71
N ALA A 440 13.98 31.85 17.91
CA ALA A 440 13.68 32.93 16.98
C ALA A 440 14.51 32.90 15.69
N LYS A 441 15.67 32.24 15.70
CA LYS A 441 16.62 32.18 14.57
C LYS A 441 16.36 31.05 13.57
N ASP A 442 15.57 30.06 13.97
CA ASP A 442 15.43 28.82 13.20
C ASP A 442 14.04 28.68 12.57
N GLY A 443 13.27 29.76 12.45
CA GLY A 443 12.05 29.73 11.61
C GLY A 443 10.80 29.29 12.36
N ARG A 444 10.67 29.75 13.61
CA ARG A 444 9.48 29.64 14.49
C ARG A 444 9.35 28.36 15.34
N PHE A 445 10.44 27.87 15.95
CA PHE A 445 10.35 26.93 17.09
C PHE A 445 10.00 27.67 18.40
N LYS A 446 8.79 28.23 18.51
CA LYS A 446 8.40 29.07 19.67
C LYS A 446 7.45 28.37 20.65
N TRP A 447 7.85 27.20 21.13
CA TRP A 447 7.15 26.52 22.23
C TRP A 447 7.80 26.86 23.56
N PRO A 448 7.05 27.34 24.57
CA PRO A 448 7.62 27.74 25.84
C PRO A 448 8.30 26.56 26.55
N PRO A 449 9.39 26.79 27.30
CA PRO A 449 10.02 25.74 28.08
C PRO A 449 9.06 25.23 29.17
N GLN A 450 8.96 23.90 29.32
CA GLN A 450 8.14 23.27 30.37
C GLN A 450 8.82 22.03 30.94
N VAL A 451 8.58 21.76 32.22
CA VAL A 451 8.90 20.45 32.82
C VAL A 451 7.81 19.48 32.42
N LEU A 452 8.17 18.47 31.62
CA LEU A 452 7.26 17.41 31.23
C LEU A 452 7.03 16.42 32.37
N ALA A 453 8.09 16.07 33.10
CA ALA A 453 8.00 15.19 34.26
C ALA A 453 9.12 15.47 35.27
N THR A 454 8.82 15.22 36.54
CA THR A 454 9.78 15.22 37.64
C THR A 454 10.19 13.79 37.96
N ILE A 455 11.47 13.51 38.14
CA ILE A 455 11.98 12.17 38.48
C ILE A 455 12.68 12.26 39.84
N GLU A 456 12.09 11.62 40.84
CA GLU A 456 12.63 11.48 42.18
C GLU A 456 13.47 10.19 42.26
N VAL A 457 14.78 10.35 42.32
CA VAL A 457 15.73 9.24 42.39
C VAL A 457 16.09 8.96 43.85
N THR A 458 15.81 7.75 44.31
CA THR A 458 16.07 7.29 45.68
C THR A 458 17.19 6.24 45.73
N GLY A 459 17.83 6.06 46.88
CA GLY A 459 18.90 5.07 47.08
C GLY A 459 20.26 5.69 47.39
N ASP A 460 21.31 4.87 47.34
CA ASP A 460 22.69 5.29 47.56
C ASP A 460 23.36 5.68 46.22
N GLU A 461 24.41 6.50 46.27
CA GLU A 461 25.23 6.76 45.08
C GLU A 461 25.96 5.48 44.64
N ILE A 462 25.80 5.09 43.38
CA ILE A 462 26.46 3.91 42.80
C ILE A 462 27.04 4.21 41.41
N PRO A 463 28.15 3.56 41.01
CA PRO A 463 28.73 3.71 39.67
C PRO A 463 27.80 3.23 38.54
N LYS A 464 27.97 3.76 37.31
CA LYS A 464 27.27 3.29 36.10
C LYS A 464 27.41 1.77 35.92
N GLY A 465 26.28 1.09 35.75
CA GLY A 465 26.22 -0.35 35.48
C GLY A 465 26.66 -0.69 34.05
N ALA A 466 26.87 -1.99 33.79
CA ALA A 466 27.09 -2.46 32.42
C ALA A 466 25.84 -2.20 31.58
N PHE A 467 26.03 -1.69 30.35
CA PHE A 467 24.92 -1.44 29.42
C PHE A 467 24.24 -2.76 29.03
N PRO A 468 22.90 -2.81 28.90
CA PRO A 468 22.20 -4.04 28.53
C PRO A 468 22.59 -4.55 27.13
N GLU A 469 22.57 -5.87 26.93
CA GLU A 469 22.79 -6.47 25.60
C GLU A 469 21.51 -6.37 24.73
N ALA A 470 21.66 -6.01 23.46
CA ALA A 470 20.57 -5.96 22.47
C ALA A 470 20.10 -7.35 22.01
N TYR A 471 18.81 -7.46 21.66
CA TYR A 471 18.24 -8.66 21.05
C TYR A 471 18.85 -9.01 19.69
N ASP A 472 18.83 -10.29 19.32
CA ASP A 472 19.35 -10.73 18.03
C ASP A 472 18.47 -10.25 16.86
N THR A 473 17.17 -10.07 17.08
CA THR A 473 16.25 -9.47 16.09
C THR A 473 16.66 -8.05 15.72
N LEU A 474 17.06 -7.21 16.70
CA LEU A 474 17.57 -5.85 16.42
C LEU A 474 18.86 -5.89 15.60
N LYS A 475 19.78 -6.81 15.93
CA LYS A 475 21.02 -6.99 15.15
C LYS A 475 20.75 -7.38 13.69
N GLN A 476 19.71 -8.18 13.44
CA GLN A 476 19.28 -8.53 12.08
C GLN A 476 18.65 -7.35 11.35
N GLN A 477 17.82 -6.55 12.03
CA GLN A 477 17.24 -5.32 11.49
C GLN A 477 18.34 -4.32 11.10
N ASP A 478 19.26 -4.02 12.00
CA ASP A 478 20.41 -3.14 11.76
C ASP A 478 21.26 -3.60 10.57
N GLN A 479 21.53 -4.90 10.47
CA GLN A 479 22.27 -5.46 9.34
C GLN A 479 21.55 -5.22 8.00
N LYS A 480 20.21 -5.43 7.95
CA LYS A 480 19.43 -5.14 6.75
C LYS A 480 19.44 -3.65 6.40
N THR A 481 19.31 -2.77 7.38
CA THR A 481 19.38 -1.31 7.16
C THR A 481 20.74 -0.91 6.60
N LYS A 482 21.83 -1.48 7.12
CA LYS A 482 23.19 -1.26 6.58
C LYS A 482 23.35 -1.78 5.15
N GLU A 483 22.76 -2.93 4.82
CA GLU A 483 22.74 -3.47 3.46
C GLU A 483 21.97 -2.56 2.49
N MET A 484 20.81 -2.03 2.91
CA MET A 484 20.03 -1.06 2.13
C MET A 484 20.83 0.21 1.83
N ILE A 485 21.47 0.79 2.85
CA ILE A 485 22.31 1.99 2.68
C ILE A 485 23.46 1.69 1.72
N ALA A 486 24.14 0.55 1.89
CA ALA A 486 25.26 0.17 1.04
C ALA A 486 24.83 -0.06 -0.43
N ALA A 487 23.64 -0.63 -0.68
CA ALA A 487 23.11 -0.79 -2.03
C ALA A 487 22.98 0.56 -2.73
N VAL A 488 22.33 1.53 -2.08
CA VAL A 488 22.14 2.87 -2.64
C VAL A 488 23.45 3.66 -2.77
N GLU A 489 24.37 3.54 -1.82
CA GLU A 489 25.71 4.14 -1.95
C GLU A 489 26.50 3.58 -3.15
N ASN A 490 26.20 2.35 -3.59
CA ASN A 490 26.74 1.76 -4.81
C ASN A 490 25.97 2.12 -6.09
N GLY A 491 24.89 2.90 -5.98
CA GLY A 491 24.01 3.27 -7.09
C GLY A 491 22.99 2.19 -7.46
N ASP A 492 22.73 1.23 -6.56
CA ASP A 492 21.76 0.15 -6.76
C ASP A 492 20.39 0.55 -6.18
N PHE A 493 19.69 1.44 -6.90
CA PHE A 493 18.33 1.85 -6.61
C PHE A 493 17.57 2.12 -7.92
N GLU A 494 16.26 1.88 -7.91
CA GLU A 494 15.43 1.97 -9.11
C GLU A 494 15.00 3.40 -9.41
N ARG A 495 14.87 4.25 -8.39
CA ARG A 495 14.40 5.62 -8.59
C ARG A 495 14.88 6.63 -7.58
N GLU A 496 15.13 7.84 -8.07
CA GLU A 496 15.25 9.05 -7.27
C GLU A 496 14.10 10.03 -7.61
N ARG A 497 13.51 10.68 -6.62
CA ARG A 497 12.35 11.59 -6.79
C ARG A 497 12.49 12.84 -5.94
N ASP A 498 11.92 13.94 -6.42
CA ASP A 498 11.81 15.18 -5.67
C ASP A 498 10.36 15.42 -5.23
N PHE A 499 10.19 15.79 -3.97
CA PHE A 499 8.93 16.19 -3.37
C PHE A 499 9.04 17.61 -2.84
N VAL A 500 8.42 18.56 -3.53
CA VAL A 500 8.53 19.99 -3.22
C VAL A 500 7.33 20.43 -2.39
N TRP A 501 7.59 20.83 -1.15
CA TRP A 501 6.59 21.26 -0.17
C TRP A 501 6.59 22.79 -0.10
N THR A 502 5.41 23.41 -0.24
CA THR A 502 5.25 24.86 -0.21
C THR A 502 4.14 25.28 0.74
N ALA A 503 4.28 26.47 1.33
CA ALA A 503 3.31 27.07 2.24
C ALA A 503 3.14 28.57 1.93
N ASN A 504 1.98 28.96 1.41
CA ASN A 504 1.63 30.34 1.06
C ASN A 504 0.11 30.56 1.08
N ILE A 505 -0.38 31.47 1.92
CA ILE A 505 -1.82 31.76 2.07
C ILE A 505 -2.45 32.22 0.75
N GLY A 506 -1.65 32.85 -0.11
CA GLY A 506 -2.04 33.25 -1.45
C GLY A 506 -2.67 32.15 -2.30
N GLY A 507 -2.30 30.89 -2.03
CA GLY A 507 -2.84 29.74 -2.73
C GLY A 507 -4.33 29.54 -2.47
N ALA A 508 -4.79 29.61 -1.21
CA ALA A 508 -6.21 29.52 -0.89
C ALA A 508 -7.02 30.71 -1.47
N ILE A 509 -6.46 31.92 -1.41
CA ILE A 509 -7.10 33.12 -1.98
C ILE A 509 -7.25 32.98 -3.51
N ALA A 510 -6.27 32.38 -4.20
CA ALA A 510 -6.34 32.13 -5.64
C ALA A 510 -7.47 31.17 -6.02
N GLU A 511 -7.85 30.26 -5.11
CA GLU A 511 -8.96 29.32 -5.26
C GLU A 511 -10.32 29.96 -4.94
N GLY A 512 -10.34 31.25 -4.59
CA GLY A 512 -11.57 31.98 -4.22
C GLY A 512 -11.99 31.80 -2.76
N ASN A 513 -11.17 31.13 -1.95
CA ASN A 513 -11.44 30.91 -0.54
C ASN A 513 -11.01 32.12 0.30
N SER A 514 -11.75 32.35 1.39
CA SER A 514 -11.35 33.26 2.46
C SER A 514 -10.98 32.37 3.65
N PRO A 515 -9.69 32.28 4.03
CA PRO A 515 -9.28 31.32 5.04
C PRO A 515 -9.93 31.60 6.41
N ASP A 516 -10.56 30.57 6.98
CA ASP A 516 -11.27 30.56 8.27
C ASP A 516 -10.85 29.33 9.09
N ASP A 517 -10.29 29.53 10.28
CA ASP A 517 -9.77 28.44 11.12
C ASP A 517 -10.86 27.51 11.67
N THR A 518 -12.13 27.86 11.47
CA THR A 518 -13.26 27.01 11.82
C THR A 518 -13.71 26.09 10.68
N GLU A 519 -13.22 26.32 9.46
CA GLU A 519 -13.56 25.58 8.25
C GLU A 519 -12.29 25.24 7.45
N VAL A 520 -11.74 24.05 7.67
CA VAL A 520 -10.43 23.66 7.10
C VAL A 520 -10.39 23.65 5.57
N GLU A 521 -11.53 23.39 4.92
CA GLU A 521 -11.69 23.47 3.46
C GLU A 521 -11.32 24.85 2.89
N THR A 522 -11.50 25.91 3.67
CA THR A 522 -11.14 27.29 3.25
C THR A 522 -9.63 27.52 3.21
N PHE A 523 -8.85 26.66 3.86
CA PHE A 523 -7.38 26.70 3.87
C PHE A 523 -6.73 25.85 2.79
N GLU A 524 -7.50 24.97 2.15
CA GLU A 524 -7.03 24.18 1.02
C GLU A 524 -6.36 25.07 -0.03
N GLY A 525 -5.20 24.62 -0.51
CA GLY A 525 -4.34 25.38 -1.41
C GLY A 525 -3.31 26.28 -0.73
N SER A 526 -3.36 26.48 0.59
CA SER A 526 -2.29 27.18 1.32
C SER A 526 -1.03 26.34 1.48
N TYR A 527 -1.20 25.04 1.69
CA TYR A 527 -0.13 24.07 1.84
C TYR A 527 -0.17 23.09 0.68
N LYS A 528 0.96 22.88 0.00
CA LYS A 528 1.01 22.09 -1.22
C LYS A 528 2.19 21.13 -1.23
N ILE A 529 1.99 19.98 -1.86
CA ILE A 529 3.03 19.01 -2.21
C ILE A 529 3.07 18.91 -3.74
N ASN A 530 4.23 19.14 -4.33
CA ASN A 530 4.43 19.16 -5.78
C ASN A 530 3.46 20.11 -6.54
N GLY A 531 3.00 21.16 -5.86
CA GLY A 531 2.09 22.17 -6.41
C GLY A 531 0.59 21.85 -6.35
N GLY A 532 0.20 20.66 -5.86
CA GLY A 532 -1.20 20.30 -5.56
C GLY A 532 -1.45 20.12 -4.06
N TYR A 533 -2.67 19.78 -3.65
CA TYR A 533 -3.04 19.50 -2.25
C TYR A 533 -4.12 18.41 -2.18
N PHE A 534 -4.16 17.63 -1.10
CA PHE A 534 -5.26 16.70 -0.85
C PHE A 534 -6.52 17.53 -0.54
N SER A 535 -7.60 17.29 -1.27
CA SER A 535 -8.77 18.17 -1.27
C SER A 535 -10.04 17.34 -1.19
N SER A 536 -11.04 17.92 -0.54
CA SER A 536 -12.43 17.51 -0.64
C SER A 536 -12.98 17.52 -2.08
N ASP A 537 -12.38 18.31 -2.98
CA ASP A 537 -12.63 18.25 -4.43
C ASP A 537 -11.60 17.32 -5.11
N PRO A 538 -12.02 16.14 -5.61
CA PRO A 538 -11.14 15.20 -6.32
C PRO A 538 -10.46 15.80 -7.56
N SER A 539 -10.90 16.95 -8.05
CA SER A 539 -10.29 17.68 -9.15
C SER A 539 -9.00 18.42 -8.79
N LYS A 540 -8.71 18.60 -7.49
CA LYS A 540 -7.60 19.44 -7.00
C LYS A 540 -6.46 18.66 -6.33
N LEU A 541 -6.53 17.33 -6.36
CA LEU A 541 -5.60 16.41 -5.71
C LEU A 541 -4.13 16.62 -6.13
N THR A 542 -3.21 16.28 -5.23
CA THR A 542 -1.77 16.18 -5.53
C THR A 542 -1.50 15.09 -6.58
N PRO A 543 -0.44 15.22 -7.40
CA PRO A 543 -0.04 14.12 -8.29
C PRO A 543 0.22 12.83 -7.51
N LEU A 544 -0.49 11.76 -7.87
CA LEU A 544 -0.26 10.42 -7.34
C LEU A 544 1.19 9.98 -7.53
N THR A 545 1.84 9.61 -6.43
CA THR A 545 3.15 8.95 -6.49
C THR A 545 2.92 7.46 -6.64
N MET A 546 3.53 6.85 -7.67
CA MET A 546 3.48 5.39 -7.86
C MET A 546 4.85 4.77 -7.65
N SER A 547 4.97 3.93 -6.64
CA SER A 547 6.17 3.13 -6.34
C SER A 547 5.89 1.65 -6.63
N MET A 548 6.92 0.86 -6.88
CA MET A 548 6.77 -0.55 -7.23
C MET A 548 7.32 -1.44 -6.14
N LEU A 549 6.70 -2.60 -5.91
CA LEU A 549 7.24 -3.61 -5.01
C LEU A 549 8.61 -4.11 -5.46
N ASP A 550 9.39 -4.65 -4.53
CA ASP A 550 10.76 -5.09 -4.71
C ASP A 550 11.66 -3.99 -5.32
N THR A 551 11.52 -2.72 -4.89
CA THR A 551 12.38 -1.61 -5.33
C THR A 551 12.86 -0.72 -4.18
N TYR A 552 14.10 -0.22 -4.31
CA TYR A 552 14.65 0.87 -3.52
C TYR A 552 14.39 2.21 -4.20
N GLU A 553 13.85 3.16 -3.44
CA GLU A 553 13.69 4.53 -3.91
C GLU A 553 14.36 5.54 -2.96
N VAL A 554 15.00 6.53 -3.56
CA VAL A 554 15.59 7.69 -2.87
C VAL A 554 14.70 8.89 -3.08
N TRP A 555 14.21 9.51 -2.02
CA TRP A 555 13.34 10.69 -2.13
C TRP A 555 14.04 11.91 -1.53
N ASN A 556 14.06 13.00 -2.28
CA ASN A 556 14.49 14.33 -1.84
C ASN A 556 13.26 15.11 -1.43
N ILE A 557 13.06 15.29 -0.12
CA ILE A 557 11.96 16.06 0.43
C ILE A 557 12.42 17.51 0.61
N ILE A 558 11.96 18.38 -0.28
CA ILE A 558 12.39 19.77 -0.41
C ILE A 558 11.34 20.68 0.22
N ASN A 559 11.67 21.39 1.29
CA ASN A 559 10.76 22.38 1.87
C ASN A 559 11.12 23.80 1.41
N GLU A 560 10.24 24.39 0.61
CA GLU A 560 10.34 25.76 0.09
C GLU A 560 9.54 26.77 0.91
N SER A 561 8.97 26.36 2.05
CA SER A 561 8.29 27.28 2.99
C SER A 561 9.20 28.45 3.32
N GLY A 562 8.70 29.66 3.04
CA GLY A 562 9.42 30.92 3.17
C GLY A 562 9.79 31.58 1.85
N LYS A 563 9.59 30.91 0.70
CA LYS A 563 9.73 31.51 -0.64
C LYS A 563 8.47 32.24 -1.09
N SER A 564 8.67 33.47 -1.59
CA SER A 564 7.67 34.23 -2.34
C SER A 564 7.25 33.52 -3.63
N ASP A 565 5.96 33.53 -3.93
CA ASP A 565 5.42 33.10 -5.22
C ASP A 565 4.69 34.28 -5.90
N PRO A 566 5.38 34.98 -6.81
CA PRO A 566 4.82 36.15 -7.49
C PRO A 566 3.73 35.81 -8.51
N SER A 567 3.44 34.52 -8.77
CA SER A 567 2.35 34.10 -9.64
C SER A 567 0.98 34.18 -8.96
N LEU A 568 0.95 34.21 -7.62
CA LEU A 568 -0.28 34.28 -6.84
C LEU A 568 -0.88 35.70 -6.84
N PRO A 569 -2.22 35.83 -6.79
CA PRO A 569 -2.89 37.12 -6.72
C PRO A 569 -2.57 37.90 -5.44
N VAL A 570 -2.25 37.19 -4.37
CA VAL A 570 -1.76 37.69 -3.09
C VAL A 570 -0.60 36.79 -2.68
N ASP A 571 0.59 37.32 -2.42
CA ASP A 571 1.78 36.52 -2.09
C ASP A 571 2.14 36.67 -0.61
N ILE A 572 1.81 35.65 0.20
CA ILE A 572 2.03 35.64 1.66
C ILE A 572 2.74 34.33 2.02
N PRO A 573 4.07 34.27 1.87
CA PRO A 573 4.83 33.06 2.15
C PRO A 573 4.96 32.79 3.66
N LEU A 574 4.81 31.53 4.04
CA LEU A 574 4.94 31.09 5.43
C LEU A 574 6.30 30.45 5.67
N LEU A 575 7.08 31.00 6.61
CA LEU A 575 8.38 30.46 7.03
C LEU A 575 8.17 29.43 8.15
N GLU A 576 7.96 28.16 7.80
CA GLU A 576 7.49 27.12 8.72
C GLU A 576 8.19 25.77 8.53
N TRP A 577 8.30 25.04 9.64
CA TRP A 577 8.73 23.64 9.69
C TRP A 577 7.55 22.72 9.38
N HIS A 578 7.86 21.57 8.78
CA HIS A 578 6.86 20.55 8.49
C HIS A 578 7.40 19.17 8.88
N PRO A 579 6.76 18.42 9.80
CA PRO A 579 7.12 17.03 10.04
C PRO A 579 6.64 16.18 8.86
N PHE A 580 7.54 15.60 8.09
CA PHE A 580 7.19 14.60 7.08
C PHE A 580 6.81 13.30 7.77
N HIS A 581 5.67 12.72 7.43
CA HIS A 581 5.29 11.36 7.80
C HIS A 581 4.98 10.52 6.56
N GLN A 582 5.46 9.27 6.55
CA GLN A 582 5.22 8.28 5.52
C GLN A 582 4.49 7.07 6.11
N HIS A 583 3.30 6.77 5.59
CA HIS A 583 2.59 5.54 5.96
C HIS A 583 3.27 4.32 5.35
N GLN A 584 3.00 3.14 5.93
CA GLN A 584 3.39 1.82 5.43
C GLN A 584 4.90 1.54 5.46
N ASN A 585 5.73 2.39 4.85
CA ASN A 585 7.16 2.15 4.71
C ASN A 585 7.95 3.01 5.68
N SER A 586 8.77 2.35 6.50
CA SER A 586 9.86 3.03 7.20
C SER A 586 10.93 3.47 6.19
N PHE A 587 11.62 4.55 6.51
CA PHE A 587 12.71 5.11 5.71
C PHE A 587 13.97 5.33 6.53
N VAL A 588 15.11 5.42 5.86
CA VAL A 588 16.38 5.85 6.43
C VAL A 588 16.65 7.28 5.99
N VAL A 589 16.97 8.17 6.94
CA VAL A 589 17.43 9.53 6.60
C VAL A 589 18.93 9.47 6.26
N LEU A 590 19.27 9.84 5.03
CA LEU A 590 20.64 9.85 4.52
C LEU A 590 21.34 11.19 4.77
N GLU A 591 20.68 12.29 4.42
CA GLU A 591 21.25 13.64 4.44
C GLU A 591 20.21 14.69 4.84
N ILE A 592 20.64 15.73 5.57
CA ILE A 592 19.87 16.96 5.78
C ILE A 592 20.72 18.12 5.24
N ASN A 593 20.18 18.88 4.29
CA ASN A 593 20.85 20.01 3.61
C ASN A 593 22.25 19.67 3.08
N GLY A 594 22.45 18.43 2.63
CA GLY A 594 23.73 17.93 2.10
C GLY A 594 24.75 17.51 3.17
N ILE A 595 24.39 17.56 4.46
CA ILE A 595 25.18 16.98 5.56
C ILE A 595 24.69 15.54 5.76
N LYS A 596 25.59 14.56 5.68
CA LYS A 596 25.25 13.18 6.00
C LYS A 596 24.85 13.08 7.47
N VAL A 597 23.79 12.33 7.77
CA VAL A 597 23.32 12.14 9.15
C VAL A 597 24.40 11.49 10.04
N SER A 598 25.26 10.65 9.47
CA SER A 598 26.44 10.08 10.14
C SER A 598 27.45 11.12 10.64
N ASP A 599 27.45 12.31 10.01
CA ASP A 599 28.42 13.36 10.26
C ASP A 599 27.86 14.46 11.18
N MET A 600 26.59 14.36 11.62
CA MET A 600 25.94 15.34 12.48
C MET A 600 26.32 15.17 13.96
N ASP A 601 26.64 16.28 14.61
CA ASP A 601 27.03 16.30 16.01
C ASP A 601 25.82 16.10 16.93
N GLN A 602 25.94 15.09 17.80
CA GLN A 602 25.14 14.82 19.02
C GLN A 602 23.60 14.83 18.96
N THR A 603 22.95 14.77 17.79
CA THR A 603 21.48 14.99 17.73
C THR A 603 20.65 14.03 16.89
N TYR A 604 21.25 13.06 16.20
CA TYR A 604 20.50 12.09 15.39
C TYR A 604 21.13 10.69 15.45
N LEU A 605 20.32 9.64 15.41
CA LEU A 605 20.78 8.24 15.33
C LEU A 605 20.88 7.84 13.85
N ALA A 606 22.10 7.71 13.32
CA ALA A 606 22.31 7.40 11.90
C ALA A 606 22.05 5.92 11.61
N GLY A 607 21.57 5.62 10.41
CA GLY A 607 21.41 4.23 9.94
C GLY A 607 20.30 3.45 10.64
N VAL A 608 19.27 4.14 11.12
CA VAL A 608 18.06 3.54 11.70
C VAL A 608 16.85 3.85 10.85
N LEU A 609 15.80 3.04 11.03
CA LEU A 609 14.51 3.24 10.41
C LEU A 609 13.73 4.33 11.16
N SER A 610 13.04 5.17 10.40
CA SER A 610 12.14 6.22 10.87
C SER A 610 10.90 6.26 9.99
N ASP A 611 9.80 6.78 10.50
CA ASP A 611 8.60 7.05 9.70
C ASP A 611 8.18 8.51 9.79
N THR A 612 8.85 9.30 10.64
CA THR A 612 8.73 10.76 10.67
C THR A 612 10.07 11.48 10.62
N ILE A 613 10.11 12.69 10.06
CA ILE A 613 11.29 13.56 10.12
C ILE A 613 10.90 15.04 10.00
N ALA A 614 11.47 15.90 10.85
CA ALA A 614 11.26 17.34 10.77
C ALA A 614 11.95 17.95 9.54
N LEU A 615 11.19 18.63 8.69
CA LEU A 615 11.68 19.39 7.53
C LEU A 615 11.82 20.88 7.90
N PRO A 616 13.06 21.44 7.91
CA PRO A 616 13.25 22.87 8.17
C PRO A 616 12.74 23.74 7.01
N PRO A 617 12.37 25.01 7.25
CA PRO A 617 12.02 25.95 6.20
C PRO A 617 13.23 26.38 5.36
N THR A 618 13.03 27.34 4.46
CA THR A 618 14.15 27.97 3.76
C THR A 618 15.14 28.61 4.73
N TYR A 619 16.43 28.42 4.47
CA TYR A 619 17.52 28.85 5.34
C TYR A 619 18.48 29.82 4.65
N LYS A 620 19.21 30.57 5.47
CA LYS A 620 20.21 31.54 5.04
C LYS A 620 21.46 30.83 4.51
N PRO A 621 21.89 31.12 3.26
CA PRO A 621 23.08 30.49 2.69
C PRO A 621 24.31 30.59 3.60
N GLY A 622 25.03 29.48 3.78
CA GLY A 622 26.26 29.41 4.57
C GLY A 622 26.09 29.23 6.08
N THR A 623 24.87 28.95 6.56
CA THR A 623 24.59 28.72 7.99
C THR A 623 24.40 27.24 8.38
N VAL A 624 24.37 26.33 7.40
CA VAL A 624 24.30 24.88 7.62
C VAL A 624 25.68 24.36 8.04
N THR A 625 25.74 23.67 9.17
CA THR A 625 26.95 23.02 9.72
C THR A 625 26.60 21.65 10.32
N PRO A 626 27.58 20.78 10.63
CA PRO A 626 27.32 19.53 11.37
C PRO A 626 26.60 19.70 12.71
N GLU A 627 26.80 20.83 13.39
CA GLU A 627 26.17 21.17 14.67
C GLU A 627 24.77 21.80 14.51
N ASN A 628 24.52 22.46 13.36
CA ASN A 628 23.20 22.94 12.96
C ASN A 628 22.92 22.57 11.50
N PRO A 629 22.51 21.32 11.22
CA PRO A 629 22.30 20.85 9.85
C PRO A 629 21.11 21.56 9.18
N TYR A 630 20.23 22.20 9.95
CA TYR A 630 19.03 22.87 9.47
C TYR A 630 19.30 24.30 8.95
N GLY A 631 20.33 24.97 9.49
CA GLY A 631 20.68 26.35 9.16
C GLY A 631 19.76 27.41 9.84
N GLU A 632 20.16 28.67 9.75
CA GLU A 632 19.37 29.82 10.25
C GLU A 632 18.23 30.10 9.28
N ALA A 633 16.97 30.03 9.71
CA ALA A 633 15.84 30.22 8.82
C ALA A 633 15.75 31.65 8.28
N MET A 634 15.34 31.78 7.03
CA MET A 634 15.27 33.07 6.35
C MET A 634 14.20 33.06 5.27
N LEU A 635 13.31 34.06 5.27
CA LEU A 635 12.40 34.32 4.16
C LEU A 635 13.20 34.54 2.87
N ASN A 636 12.77 33.89 1.79
CA ASN A 636 13.45 33.87 0.50
C ASN A 636 14.90 33.35 0.58
N GLY A 637 15.14 32.38 1.48
CA GLY A 637 16.41 31.67 1.61
C GLY A 637 16.59 30.53 0.59
N THR A 638 17.58 29.69 0.85
CA THR A 638 17.77 28.41 0.14
C THR A 638 16.74 27.40 0.64
N PRO A 639 16.00 26.69 -0.22
CA PRO A 639 15.15 25.57 0.21
C PRO A 639 15.95 24.56 1.01
N SER A 640 15.33 24.00 2.02
CA SER A 640 15.92 22.83 2.67
C SER A 640 15.68 21.57 1.84
N ASN A 641 16.51 20.56 2.07
CA ASN A 641 16.35 19.24 1.47
C ASN A 641 16.69 18.15 2.48
N VAL A 642 15.80 17.17 2.65
CA VAL A 642 16.03 15.97 3.43
C VAL A 642 15.99 14.78 2.48
N LYS A 643 17.09 14.03 2.37
CA LYS A 643 17.20 12.87 1.50
C LYS A 643 16.92 11.60 2.30
N ILE A 644 15.91 10.84 1.89
CA ILE A 644 15.49 9.59 2.53
C ILE A 644 15.58 8.40 1.57
N LEU A 645 15.72 7.21 2.14
CA LEU A 645 15.76 5.92 1.43
C LEU A 645 14.65 5.00 1.93
N MET A 646 13.87 4.43 1.01
CA MET A 646 12.82 3.45 1.29
C MET A 646 12.99 2.17 0.48
N ASN A 647 12.41 1.10 1.00
CA ASN A 647 12.28 -0.19 0.33
C ASN A 647 10.81 -0.60 0.27
N PHE A 648 10.23 -0.58 -0.92
CA PHE A 648 8.85 -1.01 -1.13
C PHE A 648 8.86 -2.51 -1.41
N LYS A 649 8.41 -3.35 -0.46
CA LYS A 649 8.61 -4.80 -0.57
C LYS A 649 7.34 -5.64 -0.47
N ASP A 650 6.54 -5.41 0.56
CA ASP A 650 5.56 -6.43 0.99
C ASP A 650 4.11 -6.09 0.62
N PHE A 651 3.71 -4.81 0.47
CA PHE A 651 2.29 -4.45 0.39
C PHE A 651 1.94 -3.49 -0.77
N PRO A 652 1.11 -3.92 -1.74
CA PRO A 652 0.50 -3.02 -2.71
C PRO A 652 -0.69 -2.25 -2.09
N GLY A 653 -1.23 -1.31 -2.84
CA GLY A 653 -2.40 -0.50 -2.44
C GLY A 653 -2.07 0.97 -2.28
N THR A 654 -3.07 1.76 -1.87
CA THR A 654 -2.90 3.20 -1.71
C THR A 654 -2.87 3.59 -0.23
N PHE A 655 -1.88 4.39 0.14
CA PHE A 655 -1.76 5.07 1.43
C PHE A 655 -1.32 6.52 1.17
N VAL A 656 -0.89 7.24 2.22
CA VAL A 656 -0.53 8.65 2.12
C VAL A 656 0.86 8.95 2.67
N ASN A 657 1.44 10.05 2.22
CA ASN A 657 2.42 10.81 2.97
C ASN A 657 1.88 12.21 3.24
N HIS A 658 2.28 12.84 4.33
CA HIS A 658 1.73 14.15 4.69
C HIS A 658 2.56 14.85 5.75
N CYS A 659 2.25 16.12 5.94
CA CYS A 659 2.73 16.88 7.08
C CYS A 659 2.03 16.40 8.35
N HIS A 660 2.78 16.10 9.40
CA HIS A 660 2.21 15.67 10.69
C HIS A 660 1.93 16.84 11.64
N ILE A 661 2.00 18.08 11.15
CA ILE A 661 1.19 19.16 11.74
C ILE A 661 -0.22 18.93 11.21
N LEU A 662 -1.12 18.47 12.08
CA LEU A 662 -2.39 17.90 11.62
C LEU A 662 -3.31 18.92 10.96
N PHE A 663 -3.23 20.20 11.35
CA PHE A 663 -3.94 21.23 10.61
C PHE A 663 -3.42 21.38 9.18
N HIS A 664 -2.12 21.18 8.94
CA HIS A 664 -1.57 21.20 7.58
C HIS A 664 -2.02 19.95 6.81
N GLU A 665 -2.06 18.78 7.43
CA GLU A 665 -2.63 17.55 6.87
C GLU A 665 -4.08 17.77 6.39
N ASP A 666 -4.94 18.24 7.30
CA ASP A 666 -6.36 18.49 7.01
C ASP A 666 -6.56 19.63 6.02
N ALA A 667 -5.67 20.63 5.99
CA ALA A 667 -5.66 21.69 4.97
C ALA A 667 -5.05 21.25 3.62
N GLY A 668 -4.72 19.97 3.48
CA GLY A 668 -4.36 19.35 2.21
C GLY A 668 -2.86 19.15 1.96
N MET A 669 -1.99 19.34 2.97
CA MET A 669 -0.56 19.00 2.88
C MET A 669 -0.32 17.50 2.99
N MET A 670 -1.00 16.74 2.13
CA MET A 670 -1.04 15.29 2.05
C MET A 670 -0.98 14.87 0.58
N ALA A 671 -0.34 13.75 0.30
CA ALA A 671 -0.29 13.17 -1.04
C ALA A 671 -0.50 11.66 -1.02
N PRO A 672 -1.29 11.13 -1.96
CA PRO A 672 -1.46 9.69 -2.08
C PRO A 672 -0.20 9.07 -2.68
N VAL A 673 0.17 7.92 -2.12
CA VAL A 673 1.21 7.03 -2.61
C VAL A 673 0.54 5.70 -2.91
N ARG A 674 0.61 5.25 -4.17
CA ARG A 674 0.12 3.94 -4.58
C ARG A 674 1.29 3.02 -4.88
N VAL A 675 1.36 1.91 -4.16
CA VAL A 675 2.32 0.85 -4.42
C VAL A 675 1.67 -0.17 -5.35
N ILE A 676 2.33 -0.44 -6.47
CA ILE A 676 1.88 -1.40 -7.48
C ILE A 676 2.85 -2.59 -7.57
N LEU A 677 2.40 -3.68 -8.17
CA LEU A 677 3.23 -4.85 -8.43
C LEU A 677 4.43 -4.49 -9.31
N ASN A 678 5.56 -5.18 -9.10
CA ASN A 678 6.74 -4.99 -9.92
C ASN A 678 6.52 -5.55 -11.32
N THR A 679 6.70 -4.69 -12.31
CA THR A 679 6.54 -5.02 -13.73
C THR A 679 7.61 -5.95 -14.28
N ASN A 680 8.76 -6.07 -13.64
CA ASN A 680 9.76 -7.10 -13.96
C ASN A 680 9.20 -8.53 -13.83
N ASN A 681 8.18 -8.67 -12.99
CA ASN A 681 7.50 -9.92 -12.67
C ASN A 681 6.00 -9.88 -13.08
N THR A 682 5.63 -9.03 -14.04
CA THR A 682 4.25 -8.89 -14.51
C THR A 682 4.10 -9.37 -15.95
N TRP A 683 3.04 -10.12 -16.20
CA TRP A 683 2.62 -10.52 -17.54
C TRP A 683 1.66 -9.51 -18.15
N LEU A 684 1.69 -9.38 -19.47
CA LEU A 684 0.65 -8.76 -20.29
C LEU A 684 -0.02 -9.86 -21.11
N GLY A 685 -1.34 -9.94 -21.05
CA GLY A 685 -2.10 -11.10 -21.53
C GLY A 685 -2.94 -10.77 -22.75
N LEU A 686 -2.63 -11.39 -23.86
CA LEU A 686 -3.41 -11.32 -25.10
C LEU A 686 -4.41 -12.48 -25.15
N GLY A 687 -5.68 -12.17 -24.88
CA GLY A 687 -6.79 -13.09 -25.08
C GLY A 687 -6.83 -13.61 -26.53
N ALA A 688 -7.08 -14.91 -26.68
CA ALA A 688 -7.13 -15.57 -27.98
C ALA A 688 -8.35 -15.07 -28.80
N LYS A 689 -8.14 -14.36 -29.93
CA LYS A 689 -9.24 -14.10 -30.91
C LYS A 689 -9.84 -15.45 -31.38
N SER A 690 -11.02 -15.42 -31.98
CA SER A 690 -11.68 -16.62 -32.56
C SER A 690 -10.83 -17.40 -33.58
N ASN A 691 -9.75 -16.79 -34.09
CA ASN A 691 -8.84 -17.37 -35.08
C ASN A 691 -7.51 -17.87 -34.47
N ALA A 692 -7.29 -17.70 -33.16
CA ALA A 692 -6.04 -18.00 -32.47
C ALA A 692 -5.91 -19.48 -32.01
N LYS A 693 -6.76 -20.38 -32.54
CA LYS A 693 -6.67 -21.84 -32.33
C LYS A 693 -6.55 -22.27 -30.85
N GLY A 694 -7.20 -21.55 -29.93
CA GLY A 694 -7.17 -21.84 -28.49
C GLY A 694 -5.84 -21.53 -27.78
N GLN A 695 -5.03 -20.62 -28.33
CA GLN A 695 -3.74 -20.19 -27.77
C GLN A 695 -3.82 -18.76 -27.24
N VAL A 696 -3.32 -18.57 -26.02
CA VAL A 696 -3.07 -17.27 -25.37
C VAL A 696 -1.63 -16.86 -25.62
N GLU A 697 -1.39 -15.58 -25.80
CA GLU A 697 -0.06 -14.99 -25.87
C GLU A 697 0.16 -14.14 -24.62
N LEU A 698 1.30 -14.33 -23.97
CA LEU A 698 1.76 -13.53 -22.84
C LEU A 698 3.03 -12.80 -23.24
N ILE A 699 3.16 -11.55 -22.82
CA ILE A 699 4.33 -10.70 -23.04
C ILE A 699 4.85 -10.25 -21.67
N ARG A 700 6.16 -10.32 -21.42
CA ARG A 700 6.73 -9.79 -20.18
C ARG A 700 6.67 -8.27 -20.22
N ALA A 701 6.09 -7.62 -19.20
CA ALA A 701 5.94 -6.17 -19.21
C ALA A 701 7.31 -5.46 -19.32
N SER A 702 8.30 -5.92 -18.55
CA SER A 702 9.67 -5.37 -18.55
C SER A 702 10.52 -5.71 -19.78
N ASP A 703 10.08 -6.64 -20.63
CA ASP A 703 10.77 -7.00 -21.88
C ASP A 703 9.75 -7.42 -22.94
N LEU A 704 9.34 -6.45 -23.75
CA LEU A 704 8.27 -6.61 -24.74
C LEU A 704 8.64 -7.55 -25.91
N ASP A 705 9.90 -8.02 -25.97
CA ASP A 705 10.36 -9.06 -26.89
C ASP A 705 10.25 -10.47 -26.30
N GLN A 706 10.17 -10.62 -24.96
CA GLN A 706 9.94 -11.91 -24.30
C GLN A 706 8.46 -12.29 -24.35
N ARG A 707 8.17 -13.44 -25.00
CA ARG A 707 6.82 -13.93 -25.24
C ARG A 707 6.65 -15.39 -24.91
N LEU A 708 5.50 -15.72 -24.35
CA LEU A 708 5.07 -17.09 -24.09
C LEU A 708 3.72 -17.35 -24.75
N TYR A 709 3.65 -18.36 -25.61
CA TYR A 709 2.40 -18.79 -26.21
C TYR A 709 1.92 -20.08 -25.56
N PHE A 710 0.77 -20.07 -24.89
CA PHE A 710 0.29 -21.26 -24.19
C PHE A 710 -1.17 -21.59 -24.48
N LYS A 711 -1.53 -22.88 -24.42
CA LYS A 711 -2.89 -23.39 -24.66
C LYS A 711 -3.54 -23.87 -23.36
N PRO A 712 -4.30 -23.01 -22.65
CA PRO A 712 -4.84 -23.36 -21.33
C PRO A 712 -5.85 -24.52 -21.35
N TYR A 713 -6.55 -24.72 -22.47
CA TYR A 713 -7.55 -25.78 -22.65
C TYR A 713 -7.04 -26.95 -23.53
N GLY A 714 -5.71 -27.05 -23.66
CA GLY A 714 -5.04 -28.11 -24.40
C GLY A 714 -5.18 -28.00 -25.92
N ASN A 715 -4.53 -28.91 -26.63
CA ASN A 715 -4.39 -28.87 -28.09
C ASN A 715 -5.69 -29.00 -28.89
N ASN A 716 -6.75 -29.54 -28.29
CA ASN A 716 -8.03 -29.81 -28.96
C ASN A 716 -8.98 -28.62 -28.95
N PHE A 717 -8.82 -27.69 -28.00
CA PHE A 717 -9.64 -26.48 -27.98
C PHE A 717 -9.16 -25.50 -29.05
N LYS A 718 -10.09 -24.99 -29.86
CA LYS A 718 -9.81 -24.02 -30.93
C LYS A 718 -10.60 -22.73 -30.82
N GLY A 719 -11.39 -22.57 -29.75
CA GLY A 719 -12.22 -21.40 -29.52
C GLY A 719 -11.44 -20.17 -29.03
N ALA A 720 -12.13 -19.05 -28.90
CA ALA A 720 -11.60 -17.84 -28.28
C ALA A 720 -11.48 -18.00 -26.75
N ILE A 721 -10.53 -17.28 -26.17
CA ILE A 721 -10.20 -17.30 -24.74
C ILE A 721 -10.14 -15.86 -24.26
N ASP A 722 -10.80 -15.59 -23.14
CA ASP A 722 -10.63 -14.35 -22.39
C ASP A 722 -9.59 -14.56 -21.29
N VAL A 723 -8.81 -13.53 -21.00
CA VAL A 723 -7.67 -13.58 -20.10
C VAL A 723 -7.72 -12.37 -19.18
N ALA A 724 -7.50 -12.61 -17.89
CA ALA A 724 -7.24 -11.60 -16.88
C ALA A 724 -5.91 -11.90 -16.19
N ILE A 725 -5.31 -10.86 -15.63
CA ILE A 725 -4.02 -10.91 -14.96
C ILE A 725 -4.18 -10.23 -13.62
N GLY A 726 -3.77 -10.91 -12.56
CA GLY A 726 -3.84 -10.42 -11.19
C GLY A 726 -3.07 -11.36 -10.30
N ASP A 727 -2.70 -10.92 -9.11
CA ASP A 727 -2.00 -11.76 -8.14
C ASP A 727 -3.05 -12.52 -7.30
N VAL A 728 -3.38 -13.73 -7.75
CA VAL A 728 -4.57 -14.47 -7.30
C VAL A 728 -4.21 -15.46 -6.19
N ASN A 729 -2.93 -15.83 -6.00
CA ASN A 729 -2.55 -17.00 -5.22
C ASN A 729 -1.46 -16.76 -4.16
N TYR A 730 -1.28 -17.73 -3.26
CA TYR A 730 -0.15 -17.80 -2.32
C TYR A 730 0.77 -18.98 -2.66
N LYS A 731 1.90 -18.73 -3.32
CA LYS A 731 3.06 -19.64 -3.26
C LYS A 731 4.08 -19.09 -2.27
N GLN A 732 4.54 -19.94 -1.36
CA GLN A 732 5.59 -19.59 -0.40
C GLN A 732 6.82 -19.06 -1.15
N LYS A 733 7.09 -17.75 -1.05
CA LYS A 733 8.45 -17.27 -1.22
C LYS A 733 9.34 -18.03 -0.21
N PRO A 734 10.62 -18.30 -0.52
CA PRO A 734 11.56 -18.91 0.43
C PRO A 734 11.79 -18.10 1.74
N LEU A 735 11.13 -16.96 1.90
CA LEU A 735 11.21 -16.06 3.05
C LEU A 735 9.90 -16.15 3.85
N SER A 736 10.03 -16.13 5.17
CA SER A 736 9.04 -16.45 6.21
C SER A 736 7.74 -15.62 6.26
N ASN A 737 7.36 -14.90 5.20
CA ASN A 737 6.15 -14.08 5.17
C ASN A 737 4.96 -14.92 4.70
N TYR A 738 4.14 -15.37 5.65
CA TYR A 738 2.97 -16.24 5.41
C TYR A 738 1.72 -15.50 4.90
N TYR A 739 1.80 -14.19 4.67
CA TYR A 739 0.63 -13.31 4.67
C TYR A 739 0.53 -12.32 3.50
N VAL A 740 1.50 -12.33 2.60
CA VAL A 740 1.53 -11.53 1.36
C VAL A 740 1.70 -12.49 0.19
N THR A 741 1.07 -12.15 -0.93
CA THR A 741 1.21 -12.90 -2.19
C THR A 741 2.66 -12.90 -2.67
N ASP A 742 2.98 -13.66 -3.72
CA ASP A 742 4.36 -13.66 -4.24
C ASP A 742 4.71 -12.40 -5.05
N ASN A 743 3.75 -11.47 -5.19
CA ASN A 743 3.85 -10.23 -5.97
C ASN A 743 4.10 -10.49 -7.46
N VAL A 744 3.81 -11.69 -7.94
CA VAL A 744 3.92 -12.10 -9.34
C VAL A 744 2.53 -12.29 -9.90
N THR A 745 2.22 -11.61 -11.00
CA THR A 745 0.87 -11.71 -11.54
C THR A 745 0.59 -13.08 -12.15
N ASP A 746 -0.54 -13.68 -11.77
CA ASP A 746 -1.06 -14.93 -12.31
C ASP A 746 -1.91 -14.72 -13.56
N ILE A 747 -2.15 -15.82 -14.27
CA ILE A 747 -2.93 -15.82 -15.51
C ILE A 747 -4.25 -16.54 -15.29
N VAL A 748 -5.35 -15.79 -15.33
CA VAL A 748 -6.70 -16.33 -15.25
C VAL A 748 -7.29 -16.38 -16.64
N THR A 749 -7.80 -17.54 -17.05
CA THR A 749 -8.37 -17.72 -18.38
C THR A 749 -9.78 -18.27 -18.31
N VAL A 750 -10.65 -17.88 -19.25
CA VAL A 750 -11.97 -18.49 -19.46
C VAL A 750 -12.22 -18.70 -20.95
N GLN A 751 -12.91 -19.77 -21.32
CA GLN A 751 -13.37 -19.95 -22.70
C GLN A 751 -14.39 -18.84 -23.04
N ARG A 752 -14.15 -18.03 -24.07
CA ARG A 752 -15.08 -16.95 -24.43
C ARG A 752 -16.40 -17.49 -24.97
N SER A 753 -16.40 -18.69 -25.57
CA SER A 753 -17.60 -19.36 -26.05
C SER A 753 -17.40 -20.88 -26.05
N LEU A 754 -18.49 -21.62 -25.85
CA LEU A 754 -18.45 -23.08 -25.89
C LEU A 754 -18.58 -23.62 -27.31
N THR A 755 -17.86 -24.72 -27.59
CA THR A 755 -17.90 -25.37 -28.92
C THR A 755 -19.08 -26.33 -29.06
N ASN A 756 -19.66 -26.78 -27.95
CA ASN A 756 -20.87 -27.60 -27.93
C ASN A 756 -21.80 -27.23 -26.74
N PRO A 757 -23.11 -27.56 -26.80
CA PRO A 757 -24.07 -27.20 -25.75
C PRO A 757 -23.95 -27.99 -24.44
N ASN A 758 -23.16 -29.07 -24.40
CA ASN A 758 -22.99 -29.93 -23.22
C ASN A 758 -21.74 -29.57 -22.41
N GLN A 759 -20.91 -28.66 -22.92
CA GLN A 759 -19.75 -28.12 -22.22
C GLN A 759 -20.22 -27.14 -21.15
N LYS A 760 -19.38 -26.99 -20.13
CA LYS A 760 -19.47 -25.88 -19.17
C LYS A 760 -18.31 -24.93 -19.45
N PHE A 761 -18.50 -23.67 -19.07
CA PHE A 761 -17.37 -22.77 -18.94
C PHE A 761 -16.48 -23.29 -17.81
N THR A 762 -15.18 -23.20 -18.03
CA THR A 762 -14.16 -23.51 -17.03
C THR A 762 -13.25 -22.30 -16.96
N VAL A 763 -12.96 -21.84 -15.74
CA VAL A 763 -11.90 -20.87 -15.47
C VAL A 763 -10.68 -21.63 -15.00
N LYS A 764 -9.51 -21.29 -15.54
CA LYS A 764 -8.22 -21.86 -15.12
C LYS A 764 -7.26 -20.77 -14.70
N VAL A 765 -6.62 -20.98 -13.56
CA VAL A 765 -5.64 -20.07 -12.95
C VAL A 765 -4.26 -20.70 -13.08
N PHE A 766 -3.32 -19.98 -13.67
CA PHE A 766 -1.94 -20.41 -13.88
C PHE A 766 -0.97 -19.52 -13.13
N ASP A 767 0.00 -20.16 -12.48
CA ASP A 767 1.03 -19.52 -11.67
C ASP A 767 1.99 -18.67 -12.50
N GLY A 768 2.02 -17.37 -12.24
CA GLY A 768 2.84 -16.41 -12.98
C GLY A 768 4.33 -16.72 -12.93
N GLN A 769 4.87 -17.03 -11.74
CA GLN A 769 6.29 -17.28 -11.54
C GLN A 769 6.76 -18.53 -12.28
N THR A 770 5.99 -19.63 -12.21
CA THR A 770 6.31 -20.86 -12.95
C THR A 770 6.38 -20.58 -14.46
N LEU A 771 5.51 -19.73 -15.00
CA LEU A 771 5.55 -19.37 -16.41
C LEU A 771 6.78 -18.50 -16.76
N ILE A 772 7.24 -17.64 -15.84
CA ILE A 772 8.46 -16.85 -16.02
C ILE A 772 9.67 -17.80 -16.08
N ASP A 773 9.78 -18.72 -15.12
CA ASP A 773 10.88 -19.69 -15.05
C ASP A 773 11.00 -20.52 -16.34
N GLU A 774 9.86 -20.88 -16.95
CA GLU A 774 9.79 -21.61 -18.21
C GLU A 774 10.37 -20.79 -19.38
N VAL A 775 10.05 -19.49 -19.45
CA VAL A 775 10.63 -18.58 -20.45
C VAL A 775 12.12 -18.36 -20.23
N GLU A 776 12.57 -18.23 -18.98
CA GLU A 776 13.98 -18.06 -18.64
C GLU A 776 14.81 -19.32 -18.94
N GLN A 777 14.18 -20.51 -18.94
CA GLN A 777 14.75 -21.75 -19.44
C GLN A 777 14.71 -21.88 -20.98
N GLY A 778 14.26 -20.85 -21.69
CA GLY A 778 14.20 -20.79 -23.15
C GLY A 778 12.92 -21.35 -23.77
N ARG A 779 11.91 -21.73 -22.98
CA ARG A 779 10.63 -22.24 -23.54
C ARG A 779 9.72 -21.08 -23.88
N THR A 780 9.35 -20.95 -25.15
CA THR A 780 8.46 -19.87 -25.63
C THR A 780 7.06 -20.37 -25.96
N ARG A 781 6.81 -21.69 -25.88
CA ARG A 781 5.51 -22.30 -26.15
C ARG A 781 5.16 -23.43 -25.18
N ILE A 782 3.92 -23.43 -24.67
CA ILE A 782 3.38 -24.47 -23.78
C ILE A 782 2.03 -24.96 -24.32
N ASN A 783 2.03 -26.10 -25.01
CA ASN A 783 0.81 -26.64 -25.63
C ASN A 783 -0.05 -27.48 -24.69
N ASN A 784 0.56 -28.03 -23.63
CA ASN A 784 -0.12 -28.72 -22.54
C ASN A 784 0.48 -28.21 -21.22
N PRO A 785 -0.18 -27.27 -20.53
CA PRO A 785 0.29 -26.79 -19.24
C PRO A 785 0.46 -27.96 -18.28
N THR A 786 1.61 -28.03 -17.60
CA THR A 786 1.91 -29.09 -16.64
C THR A 786 1.06 -28.93 -15.38
N ALA A 787 0.99 -29.98 -14.54
CA ALA A 787 0.35 -29.89 -13.23
C ALA A 787 1.03 -28.86 -12.29
N ASN A 788 2.24 -28.41 -12.61
CA ASN A 788 3.00 -27.47 -11.78
C ASN A 788 2.63 -26.00 -12.02
N SER A 789 2.12 -25.66 -13.22
CA SER A 789 1.70 -24.30 -13.55
C SER A 789 0.21 -24.05 -13.34
N LEU A 790 -0.65 -25.08 -13.35
CA LEU A 790 -2.08 -24.94 -13.05
C LEU A 790 -2.31 -25.01 -11.53
N ILE A 791 -2.82 -23.93 -10.94
CA ILE A 791 -3.02 -23.82 -9.48
C ILE A 791 -4.50 -23.85 -9.06
N GLY A 792 -5.42 -23.53 -9.97
CA GLY A 792 -6.86 -23.52 -9.69
C GLY A 792 -7.72 -23.76 -10.92
N GLU A 793 -8.85 -24.45 -10.72
CA GLU A 793 -9.88 -24.62 -11.74
C GLU A 793 -11.27 -24.39 -11.14
N ILE A 794 -12.05 -23.48 -11.73
CA ILE A 794 -13.41 -23.14 -11.29
C ILE A 794 -14.38 -23.49 -12.42
N THR A 795 -15.51 -24.10 -12.05
CA THR A 795 -16.65 -24.28 -12.97
C THR A 795 -17.74 -23.28 -12.62
N PRO A 796 -17.76 -22.08 -13.24
CA PRO A 796 -18.73 -21.05 -12.93
C PRO A 796 -20.14 -21.42 -13.41
N PHE A 797 -21.13 -20.74 -12.84
CA PHE A 797 -22.54 -20.77 -13.23
C PHE A 797 -23.15 -22.17 -13.25
N ASN A 798 -22.87 -22.99 -12.22
CA ASN A 798 -23.31 -24.38 -12.16
C ASN A 798 -24.84 -24.59 -12.28
N ASN A 799 -25.61 -23.52 -12.08
CA ASN A 799 -27.08 -23.51 -12.13
C ASN A 799 -27.65 -23.12 -13.51
N LEU A 800 -26.80 -22.83 -14.51
CA LEU A 800 -27.21 -22.40 -15.85
C LEU A 800 -26.89 -23.45 -16.92
N ASN A 801 -27.71 -23.49 -17.97
CA ASN A 801 -27.46 -24.27 -19.17
C ASN A 801 -27.03 -23.34 -20.30
N PHE A 802 -25.93 -23.70 -20.96
CA PHE A 802 -25.32 -22.86 -21.98
C PHE A 802 -25.48 -23.44 -23.39
N ASN A 803 -25.36 -22.56 -24.37
CA ASN A 803 -25.25 -22.92 -25.78
C ASN A 803 -24.14 -22.09 -26.44
N PRO A 804 -23.72 -22.41 -27.69
CA PRO A 804 -22.61 -21.71 -28.35
C PRO A 804 -22.80 -20.19 -28.60
N ASN A 805 -23.99 -19.63 -28.39
CA ASN A 805 -24.20 -18.17 -28.46
C ASN A 805 -23.87 -17.46 -27.15
N ASN A 806 -23.73 -18.19 -26.04
CA ASN A 806 -23.35 -17.61 -24.76
C ASN A 806 -21.87 -17.25 -24.78
N GLN A 807 -21.56 -16.09 -24.20
CA GLN A 807 -20.22 -15.55 -24.20
C GLN A 807 -19.79 -15.19 -22.78
N ALA A 808 -18.61 -15.66 -22.38
CA ALA A 808 -18.03 -15.40 -21.08
C ALA A 808 -16.85 -14.43 -21.16
N SER A 809 -16.62 -13.71 -20.06
CA SER A 809 -15.48 -12.84 -19.85
C SER A 809 -14.96 -12.99 -18.41
N VAL A 810 -13.72 -12.54 -18.18
CA VAL A 810 -13.08 -12.60 -16.86
C VAL A 810 -12.28 -11.33 -16.57
N ALA A 811 -12.27 -10.91 -15.32
CA ALA A 811 -11.43 -9.85 -14.77
C ALA A 811 -10.94 -10.27 -13.38
N THR A 812 -9.91 -9.58 -12.86
CA THR A 812 -9.32 -9.87 -11.55
C THR A 812 -9.01 -8.58 -10.79
N GLY A 813 -9.15 -8.61 -9.48
CA GLY A 813 -8.77 -7.55 -8.53
C GLY A 813 -9.36 -7.83 -7.14
N ASP A 814 -8.88 -7.16 -6.11
CA ASP A 814 -9.18 -7.46 -4.70
C ASP A 814 -10.53 -6.84 -4.27
N ILE A 815 -11.62 -7.53 -4.62
CA ILE A 815 -13.00 -7.06 -4.36
C ILE A 815 -13.33 -7.10 -2.87
N ASN A 816 -12.80 -8.10 -2.15
CA ASN A 816 -13.12 -8.35 -0.76
C ASN A 816 -12.13 -7.71 0.23
N GLY A 817 -11.01 -7.17 -0.26
CA GLY A 817 -10.00 -6.43 0.49
C GLY A 817 -9.11 -7.31 1.37
N ASP A 818 -8.89 -8.59 1.01
CA ASP A 818 -8.07 -9.52 1.79
C ASP A 818 -6.61 -9.62 1.32
N GLY A 819 -6.23 -8.83 0.32
CA GLY A 819 -4.90 -8.78 -0.28
C GLY A 819 -4.70 -9.75 -1.44
N TYR A 820 -5.73 -10.53 -1.82
CA TYR A 820 -5.68 -11.43 -2.97
C TYR A 820 -6.57 -10.90 -4.09
N SER A 821 -6.08 -10.92 -5.33
CA SER A 821 -6.94 -10.60 -6.47
C SER A 821 -8.04 -11.65 -6.60
N ASP A 822 -9.29 -11.25 -6.43
CA ASP A 822 -10.45 -12.08 -6.66
C ASP A 822 -10.72 -12.24 -8.15
N ILE A 823 -11.48 -13.29 -8.50
CA ILE A 823 -11.81 -13.63 -9.87
C ILE A 823 -13.26 -13.27 -10.15
N VAL A 824 -13.48 -12.33 -11.07
CA VAL A 824 -14.81 -11.90 -11.52
C VAL A 824 -15.10 -12.53 -12.87
N VAL A 825 -16.13 -13.37 -12.94
CA VAL A 825 -16.52 -14.08 -14.17
C VAL A 825 -17.90 -13.63 -14.61
N GLY A 826 -18.01 -13.19 -15.85
CA GLY A 826 -19.27 -12.71 -16.44
C GLY A 826 -19.75 -13.60 -17.57
N VAL A 827 -21.07 -13.72 -17.72
CA VAL A 827 -21.67 -14.39 -18.87
C VAL A 827 -22.85 -13.61 -19.45
N GLY A 828 -22.86 -13.52 -20.77
CA GLY A 828 -23.92 -12.92 -21.57
C GLY A 828 -24.27 -13.77 -22.81
N GLY A 829 -24.80 -13.12 -23.84
CA GLY A 829 -25.09 -13.76 -25.12
C GLY A 829 -26.43 -14.49 -25.15
N ARG A 830 -27.54 -13.73 -25.22
CA ARG A 830 -28.93 -14.25 -25.29
C ARG A 830 -29.46 -14.91 -24.01
N ILE A 831 -28.89 -14.57 -22.87
CA ILE A 831 -29.38 -14.90 -21.52
C ILE A 831 -29.42 -13.63 -20.67
N LYS A 832 -30.09 -13.67 -19.50
CA LYS A 832 -29.92 -12.60 -18.50
C LYS A 832 -28.44 -12.57 -18.10
N PRO A 833 -27.76 -11.42 -18.17
CA PRO A 833 -26.38 -11.30 -17.72
C PRO A 833 -26.23 -11.75 -16.27
N GLN A 834 -25.16 -12.46 -15.99
CA GLN A 834 -24.81 -12.91 -14.64
C GLN A 834 -23.31 -12.73 -14.43
N ILE A 835 -22.95 -12.28 -13.24
CA ILE A 835 -21.57 -12.24 -12.77
C ILE A 835 -21.46 -13.10 -11.51
N GLU A 836 -20.40 -13.89 -11.41
CA GLU A 836 -20.01 -14.60 -10.20
C GLU A 836 -18.61 -14.15 -9.79
N ILE A 837 -18.41 -13.93 -8.49
CA ILE A 837 -17.17 -13.44 -7.89
C ILE A 837 -16.62 -14.58 -7.02
N TYR A 838 -15.37 -14.95 -7.25
CA TYR A 838 -14.69 -16.05 -6.55
C TYR A 838 -13.46 -15.51 -5.82
N SER A 839 -13.22 -16.01 -4.61
CA SER A 839 -12.03 -15.65 -3.85
C SER A 839 -10.78 -16.10 -4.60
N GLY A 840 -9.79 -15.22 -4.75
CA GLY A 840 -8.50 -15.62 -5.31
C GLY A 840 -7.79 -16.64 -4.41
N LYS A 841 -7.88 -16.42 -3.10
CA LYS A 841 -7.22 -17.20 -2.05
C LYS A 841 -7.57 -18.68 -2.02
N ASP A 842 -8.85 -19.03 -2.16
CA ASP A 842 -9.33 -20.41 -2.02
C ASP A 842 -10.33 -20.87 -3.10
N PHE A 843 -10.59 -20.02 -4.09
CA PHE A 843 -11.53 -20.27 -5.20
C PHE A 843 -12.98 -20.52 -4.77
N SER A 844 -13.34 -20.16 -3.54
CA SER A 844 -14.73 -20.21 -3.08
C SER A 844 -15.56 -19.11 -3.72
N LEU A 845 -16.85 -19.37 -3.95
CA LEU A 845 -17.76 -18.35 -4.46
C LEU A 845 -18.08 -17.34 -3.35
N LEU A 846 -17.74 -16.07 -3.58
CA LEU A 846 -18.06 -14.96 -2.69
C LEU A 846 -19.46 -14.40 -2.96
N SER A 847 -19.77 -14.13 -4.24
CA SER A 847 -20.92 -13.31 -4.58
C SER A 847 -21.46 -13.53 -6.01
N ARG A 848 -22.72 -13.13 -6.24
CA ARG A 848 -23.40 -13.12 -7.54
C ARG A 848 -24.14 -11.80 -7.76
N ILE A 849 -23.98 -11.18 -8.93
CA ILE A 849 -24.71 -9.96 -9.32
C ILE A 849 -25.36 -10.11 -10.70
N SER A 850 -26.49 -9.42 -10.92
CA SER A 850 -27.21 -9.38 -12.20
C SER A 850 -27.16 -7.98 -12.81
N PRO A 851 -26.16 -7.64 -13.63
CA PRO A 851 -26.07 -6.32 -14.23
C PRO A 851 -27.17 -6.10 -15.28
N PHE A 852 -27.45 -4.83 -15.55
CA PHE A 852 -28.46 -4.37 -16.50
C PHE A 852 -29.85 -4.94 -16.19
N HIS A 853 -30.22 -4.97 -14.91
CA HIS A 853 -31.43 -5.60 -14.37
C HIS A 853 -32.74 -5.08 -15.00
N HIS A 854 -32.74 -3.88 -15.60
CA HIS A 854 -33.87 -3.33 -16.36
C HIS A 854 -33.98 -3.83 -17.82
N GLU A 855 -32.94 -4.50 -18.35
CA GLU A 855 -32.89 -5.00 -19.73
C GLU A 855 -33.27 -6.49 -19.77
N THR A 856 -34.35 -6.81 -20.49
CA THR A 856 -34.85 -8.20 -20.56
C THR A 856 -34.16 -9.04 -21.63
N TYR A 857 -33.41 -8.42 -22.56
CA TYR A 857 -32.68 -9.15 -23.59
C TYR A 857 -31.65 -8.27 -24.34
N PHE A 858 -30.35 -8.46 -24.12
CA PHE A 858 -29.31 -8.03 -25.05
C PHE A 858 -28.48 -9.24 -25.54
N LYS A 859 -27.97 -9.13 -26.78
CA LYS A 859 -27.43 -10.29 -27.52
C LYS A 859 -25.92 -10.51 -27.37
N GLY A 860 -25.20 -9.55 -26.83
CA GLY A 860 -23.73 -9.55 -26.73
C GLY A 860 -23.20 -10.14 -25.42
N LYS A 861 -21.87 -10.19 -25.31
CA LYS A 861 -21.13 -10.45 -24.06
C LYS A 861 -21.24 -9.29 -23.07
N VAL A 862 -20.82 -9.53 -21.83
CA VAL A 862 -20.47 -8.47 -20.89
C VAL A 862 -18.95 -8.24 -20.95
N ASN A 863 -18.52 -6.99 -20.94
CA ASN A 863 -17.11 -6.62 -20.82
C ASN A 863 -16.84 -6.28 -19.35
N LEU A 864 -15.77 -6.81 -18.79
CA LEU A 864 -15.46 -6.69 -17.36
C LEU A 864 -14.13 -5.98 -17.17
N ALA A 865 -14.09 -5.11 -16.18
CA ALA A 865 -12.86 -4.58 -15.61
C ALA A 865 -13.03 -4.47 -14.09
N VAL A 866 -11.91 -4.48 -13.38
CA VAL A 866 -11.86 -4.38 -11.93
C VAL A 866 -10.80 -3.34 -11.55
N GLY A 867 -11.10 -2.53 -10.55
CA GLY A 867 -10.15 -1.61 -9.91
C GLY A 867 -10.88 -0.65 -9.00
N ASP A 868 -10.20 -0.20 -7.95
CA ASP A 868 -10.69 0.76 -6.96
C ASP A 868 -10.98 2.15 -7.58
N VAL A 869 -12.21 2.36 -8.06
CA VAL A 869 -12.59 3.60 -8.78
C VAL A 869 -13.14 4.66 -7.85
N ASN A 870 -13.50 4.33 -6.61
CA ASN A 870 -13.97 5.27 -5.60
C ASN A 870 -12.91 5.59 -4.52
N GLY A 871 -11.72 4.99 -4.60
CA GLY A 871 -10.58 5.28 -3.73
C GLY A 871 -10.67 4.67 -2.34
N ASP A 872 -11.53 3.67 -2.11
CA ASP A 872 -11.77 3.10 -0.78
C ASP A 872 -10.87 1.89 -0.43
N ASN A 873 -9.87 1.58 -1.28
CA ASN A 873 -8.98 0.41 -1.19
C ASN A 873 -9.71 -0.96 -1.23
N PHE A 874 -10.95 -1.00 -1.72
CA PHE A 874 -11.59 -2.21 -2.24
C PHE A 874 -11.72 -2.05 -3.77
N ASP A 875 -11.34 -3.07 -4.53
CA ASP A 875 -11.51 -2.97 -5.97
C ASP A 875 -13.01 -3.06 -6.37
N ASP A 876 -13.41 -2.20 -7.29
CA ASP A 876 -14.78 -2.13 -7.80
C ASP A 876 -14.93 -2.88 -9.14
N ILE A 877 -16.17 -3.25 -9.48
CA ILE A 877 -16.47 -3.99 -10.71
C ILE A 877 -17.12 -3.07 -11.73
N ILE A 878 -16.46 -2.90 -12.88
CA ILE A 878 -16.94 -2.11 -14.02
C ILE A 878 -17.46 -3.06 -15.10
N ILE A 879 -18.68 -2.81 -15.60
CA ILE A 879 -19.34 -3.70 -16.56
C ILE A 879 -19.83 -2.92 -17.77
N GLY A 880 -19.28 -3.21 -18.95
CA GLY A 880 -19.71 -2.65 -20.23
C GLY A 880 -20.61 -3.59 -21.04
N GLN A 881 -21.58 -3.03 -21.77
CA GLN A 881 -22.42 -3.81 -22.68
C GLN A 881 -21.73 -4.14 -24.00
N GLY A 882 -21.67 -5.43 -24.33
CA GLY A 882 -21.27 -5.90 -25.65
C GLY A 882 -22.29 -5.64 -26.75
N ARG A 883 -21.94 -6.03 -27.98
CA ARG A 883 -22.69 -5.72 -29.21
C ARG A 883 -24.18 -6.08 -29.13
N GLY A 884 -25.04 -5.15 -29.54
CA GLY A 884 -26.49 -5.32 -29.55
C GLY A 884 -27.19 -4.92 -28.25
N GLY A 885 -26.47 -4.28 -27.34
CA GLY A 885 -27.02 -3.51 -26.22
C GLY A 885 -27.33 -2.05 -26.60
N ARG A 886 -27.39 -1.18 -25.58
CA ARG A 886 -27.65 0.27 -25.66
C ARG A 886 -26.42 1.12 -25.28
N GLY A 887 -25.24 0.50 -25.26
CA GLY A 887 -23.99 1.15 -24.87
C GLY A 887 -23.93 1.55 -23.39
N LEU A 888 -24.49 0.74 -22.50
CA LEU A 888 -24.49 1.00 -21.06
C LEU A 888 -23.17 0.57 -20.40
N VAL A 889 -22.80 1.29 -19.35
CA VAL A 889 -21.80 0.88 -18.36
C VAL A 889 -22.44 0.95 -16.97
N GLU A 890 -22.22 -0.05 -16.13
CA GLU A 890 -22.61 -0.06 -14.71
C GLU A 890 -21.36 -0.33 -13.85
N ILE A 891 -21.33 0.20 -12.64
CA ILE A 891 -20.20 0.12 -11.72
C ILE A 891 -20.71 -0.31 -10.35
N TYR A 892 -20.04 -1.29 -9.74
CA TYR A 892 -20.45 -1.89 -8.47
C TYR A 892 -19.33 -1.83 -7.43
N SER A 893 -19.66 -1.32 -6.25
CA SER A 893 -18.75 -1.12 -5.12
C SER A 893 -18.31 -2.44 -4.50
N GLY A 894 -17.00 -2.65 -4.38
CA GLY A 894 -16.42 -3.82 -3.72
C GLY A 894 -16.84 -3.96 -2.26
N ILE A 895 -16.67 -2.88 -1.48
CA ILE A 895 -17.03 -2.85 -0.05
C ILE A 895 -18.52 -3.12 0.18
N LEU A 896 -19.42 -2.56 -0.65
CA LEU A 896 -20.86 -2.81 -0.50
C LEU A 896 -21.24 -4.24 -0.86
N ILE A 897 -20.56 -4.86 -1.84
CA ILE A 897 -20.76 -6.28 -2.17
C ILE A 897 -20.40 -7.16 -0.96
N GLN A 898 -19.26 -6.88 -0.33
CA GLN A 898 -18.75 -7.62 0.81
C GLN A 898 -19.71 -7.55 2.03
N GLN A 899 -20.25 -6.36 2.33
CA GLN A 899 -21.16 -6.14 3.46
C GLN A 899 -22.48 -6.93 3.38
N GLN A 900 -22.89 -7.42 2.21
CA GLN A 900 -24.15 -8.20 2.08
C GLN A 900 -24.01 -9.68 2.55
N GLN A 901 -22.80 -10.18 2.87
CA GLN A 901 -22.44 -11.42 3.59
C GLN A 901 -23.06 -12.80 3.20
N SER A 902 -24.01 -12.96 2.26
CA SER A 902 -24.45 -14.30 1.76
C SER A 902 -25.34 -14.22 0.51
N LEU A 903 -24.98 -14.97 -0.56
CA LEU A 903 -25.63 -14.86 -1.88
C LEU A 903 -26.13 -16.20 -2.45
N ASP A 904 -27.12 -16.75 -1.75
CA ASP A 904 -28.12 -17.65 -2.34
C ASP A 904 -29.20 -16.83 -3.09
N GLY A 905 -28.86 -16.32 -4.27
CA GLY A 905 -29.85 -15.90 -5.27
C GLY A 905 -30.62 -14.60 -5.00
N ILE A 906 -30.06 -13.66 -4.23
CA ILE A 906 -30.60 -12.30 -4.09
C ILE A 906 -29.85 -11.37 -5.06
N ASP A 907 -30.61 -10.65 -5.89
CA ASP A 907 -30.09 -9.62 -6.78
C ASP A 907 -29.66 -8.40 -5.94
N VAL A 908 -28.35 -8.22 -5.71
CA VAL A 908 -27.80 -7.11 -4.92
C VAL A 908 -27.38 -5.90 -5.77
N SER A 909 -27.56 -5.97 -7.09
CA SER A 909 -27.11 -4.94 -8.04
C SER A 909 -27.56 -3.52 -7.65
N HIS A 910 -28.80 -3.36 -7.20
CA HIS A 910 -29.34 -2.06 -6.80
C HIS A 910 -28.71 -1.48 -5.52
N LYS A 911 -28.20 -2.32 -4.63
CA LYS A 911 -27.63 -1.91 -3.34
C LYS A 911 -26.14 -1.65 -3.40
N THR A 912 -25.50 -2.11 -4.46
CA THR A 912 -24.04 -2.08 -4.62
C THR A 912 -23.61 -1.20 -5.79
N SER A 913 -24.54 -0.55 -6.50
CA SER A 913 -24.21 0.40 -7.60
C SER A 913 -23.48 1.62 -7.04
N LEU A 914 -22.37 2.02 -7.66
CA LEU A 914 -21.64 3.25 -7.31
C LEU A 914 -22.26 4.51 -7.92
N ILE A 915 -22.94 4.37 -9.05
CA ILE A 915 -23.58 5.48 -9.74
C ILE A 915 -25.10 5.41 -9.63
N SER A 916 -25.74 6.55 -9.40
CA SER A 916 -27.20 6.68 -9.23
C SER A 916 -27.95 6.80 -10.56
N GLU A 917 -27.27 7.28 -11.61
CA GLU A 917 -27.83 7.48 -12.94
C GLU A 917 -27.37 6.45 -13.99
N THR A 918 -28.13 6.34 -15.08
CA THR A 918 -27.76 5.46 -16.20
C THR A 918 -26.56 6.02 -16.96
N PHE A 919 -25.41 5.33 -16.91
CA PHE A 919 -24.20 5.76 -17.60
C PHE A 919 -24.09 5.22 -19.03
N LYS A 920 -24.02 6.14 -20.00
CA LYS A 920 -23.84 5.89 -21.45
C LYS A 920 -22.68 6.73 -21.99
N PRO A 921 -21.44 6.22 -21.96
CA PRO A 921 -20.26 7.01 -22.32
C PRO A 921 -20.28 7.53 -23.77
N PHE A 922 -21.11 7.01 -24.67
CA PHE A 922 -21.20 7.45 -26.07
C PHE A 922 -22.60 7.97 -26.47
N GLY A 923 -23.40 8.36 -25.47
CA GLY A 923 -24.71 8.98 -25.66
C GLY A 923 -25.84 8.01 -26.04
N ASP A 924 -27.08 8.50 -26.00
CA ASP A 924 -28.31 7.71 -26.19
C ASP A 924 -28.46 7.07 -27.58
N GLY A 925 -27.77 7.62 -28.58
CA GLY A 925 -27.80 7.13 -29.96
C GLY A 925 -26.89 5.93 -30.21
N TYR A 926 -25.90 5.68 -29.34
CA TYR A 926 -24.93 4.63 -29.52
C TYR A 926 -25.51 3.25 -29.19
N LYS A 927 -25.26 2.27 -30.05
CA LYS A 927 -25.72 0.87 -29.93
C LYS A 927 -24.61 -0.15 -30.19
N GLY A 928 -23.37 0.33 -30.33
CA GLY A 928 -22.19 -0.51 -30.48
C GLY A 928 -21.80 -1.14 -29.15
N GLU A 929 -20.68 -1.85 -29.17
CA GLU A 929 -20.11 -2.45 -27.97
C GLU A 929 -19.31 -1.41 -27.19
N VAL A 930 -19.49 -1.40 -25.87
CA VAL A 930 -18.65 -0.62 -24.95
C VAL A 930 -17.71 -1.57 -24.24
N ASP A 931 -16.44 -1.50 -24.58
CA ASP A 931 -15.38 -2.20 -23.86
C ASP A 931 -14.87 -1.33 -22.72
N VAL A 932 -14.41 -1.94 -21.62
CA VAL A 932 -14.06 -1.24 -20.38
C VAL A 932 -12.73 -1.73 -19.84
N THR A 933 -11.98 -0.84 -19.22
CA THR A 933 -10.80 -1.16 -18.40
C THR A 933 -10.71 -0.16 -17.24
N SER A 934 -9.95 -0.50 -16.20
CA SER A 934 -9.72 0.33 -15.03
C SER A 934 -8.23 0.64 -14.88
N GLY A 935 -7.90 1.82 -14.35
CA GLY A 935 -6.56 2.15 -13.88
C GLY A 935 -6.29 3.65 -13.69
N TYR A 936 -5.18 4.06 -13.11
CA TYR A 936 -4.74 5.46 -12.87
C TYR A 936 -4.12 6.18 -14.10
N ILE A 937 -4.62 5.98 -15.33
CA ILE A 937 -4.09 6.74 -16.49
C ILE A 937 -4.48 8.18 -16.38
N LEU A 938 -3.57 9.12 -16.63
CA LEU A 938 -3.92 10.53 -16.79
C LEU A 938 -2.97 11.29 -17.70
N GLN A 939 -3.46 12.43 -18.23
CA GLN A 939 -2.84 13.76 -18.01
C GLN A 939 -3.91 14.89 -17.93
N ARG A 940 -3.75 15.88 -17.05
CA ARG A 940 -4.43 17.18 -17.13
C ARG A 940 -3.42 18.21 -17.66
N PRO A 941 -3.66 18.89 -18.79
CA PRO A 941 -2.83 20.01 -19.24
C PRO A 941 -3.03 21.36 -18.53
N GLN A 942 -4.07 21.52 -17.70
CA GLN A 942 -4.60 22.86 -17.40
C GLN A 942 -4.55 23.31 -15.93
N VAL A 943 -3.62 22.80 -15.10
CA VAL A 943 -3.38 23.39 -13.76
C VAL A 943 -2.02 24.10 -13.72
N LEU A 944 -2.01 25.26 -13.03
CA LEU A 944 -0.86 26.16 -12.88
C LEU A 944 0.40 25.36 -12.56
N ASN A 945 1.35 25.32 -13.49
CA ASN A 945 2.67 24.65 -13.49
C ASN A 945 2.85 23.49 -14.48
N GLY A 946 1.84 23.14 -15.28
CA GLY A 946 2.03 22.30 -16.47
C GLY A 946 2.44 20.86 -16.21
N LYS A 947 2.04 20.27 -15.07
CA LYS A 947 2.25 18.85 -14.75
C LYS A 947 0.91 18.09 -14.63
N PRO A 948 0.85 16.80 -15.04
CA PRO A 948 -0.32 15.92 -14.88
C PRO A 948 -0.78 15.81 -13.42
N VAL A 949 -2.10 15.75 -13.18
CA VAL A 949 -2.68 15.65 -11.82
C VAL A 949 -3.42 14.33 -11.65
N GLN A 950 -2.86 13.36 -10.91
CA GLN A 950 -3.44 12.02 -10.61
C GLN A 950 -4.20 11.93 -9.30
N THR A 951 -5.43 11.41 -9.37
CA THR A 951 -6.25 11.09 -8.22
C THR A 951 -5.92 9.67 -7.72
N HIS A 952 -6.15 9.36 -6.44
CA HIS A 952 -5.97 8.00 -5.91
C HIS A 952 -7.04 7.00 -6.39
N TYR A 953 -8.05 7.49 -7.11
CA TYR A 953 -9.11 6.74 -7.76
C TYR A 953 -8.60 6.13 -9.06
N ALA A 954 -8.91 4.87 -9.32
CA ALA A 954 -8.76 4.31 -10.64
C ALA A 954 -9.75 4.99 -11.59
N ASN A 955 -9.30 5.31 -12.79
CA ASN A 955 -10.18 5.80 -13.83
C ASN A 955 -10.99 4.66 -14.44
N ILE A 956 -12.14 5.05 -14.98
CA ILE A 956 -13.02 4.23 -15.79
C ILE A 956 -12.72 4.57 -17.24
N THR A 957 -11.99 3.71 -17.94
CA THR A 957 -11.70 3.88 -19.37
C THR A 957 -12.68 3.07 -20.20
N THR A 958 -13.31 3.74 -21.16
CA THR A 958 -14.32 3.16 -22.05
C THR A 958 -13.90 3.28 -23.51
N LEU A 959 -14.22 2.25 -24.30
CA LEU A 959 -13.95 2.17 -25.74
C LEU A 959 -15.25 1.90 -26.50
N ALA A 960 -15.52 2.72 -27.52
CA ALA A 960 -16.56 2.45 -28.50
C ALA A 960 -16.02 1.49 -29.59
N VAL A 961 -16.55 0.27 -29.63
CA VAL A 961 -16.24 -0.74 -30.65
C VAL A 961 -17.32 -0.72 -31.73
N ASP A 962 -16.92 -0.36 -32.96
CA ASP A 962 -17.77 -0.07 -34.12
C ASP A 962 -18.72 1.14 -33.95
N GLY A 963 -18.97 1.87 -35.04
CA GLY A 963 -20.00 2.92 -35.07
C GLY A 963 -19.72 4.12 -34.16
N VAL A 964 -18.43 4.45 -33.97
CA VAL A 964 -17.96 5.58 -33.16
C VAL A 964 -18.67 6.88 -33.59
N PRO A 965 -19.34 7.60 -32.66
CA PRO A 965 -19.93 8.90 -32.96
C PRO A 965 -18.87 9.88 -33.45
N SER A 966 -19.14 10.61 -34.53
CA SER A 966 -18.14 11.49 -35.17
C SER A 966 -17.72 12.70 -34.31
N ASP A 967 -18.53 13.03 -33.31
CA ASP A 967 -18.38 14.12 -32.36
C ASP A 967 -17.68 13.71 -31.05
N LEU A 968 -17.48 12.41 -30.82
CA LEU A 968 -16.85 11.87 -29.61
C LEU A 968 -15.56 11.11 -29.93
N GLY A 969 -14.64 11.10 -28.97
CA GLY A 969 -13.44 10.25 -29.05
C GLY A 969 -13.80 8.76 -29.05
N GLN A 970 -13.03 7.92 -29.74
CA GLN A 970 -13.18 6.46 -29.66
C GLN A 970 -12.94 5.93 -28.24
N ILE A 971 -12.00 6.55 -27.51
CA ILE A 971 -11.68 6.25 -26.12
C ILE A 971 -12.08 7.45 -25.26
N ARG A 972 -12.72 7.18 -24.11
CA ARG A 972 -13.07 8.18 -23.10
C ARG A 972 -12.68 7.68 -21.71
N VAL A 973 -12.05 8.56 -20.93
CA VAL A 973 -11.51 8.29 -19.59
C VAL A 973 -12.27 9.14 -18.59
N PHE A 974 -12.83 8.49 -17.57
CA PHE A 974 -13.64 9.14 -16.53
C PHE A 974 -13.05 8.88 -15.15
N THR A 975 -13.20 9.85 -14.24
CA THR A 975 -12.95 9.66 -12.80
C THR A 975 -14.27 9.76 -12.06
N HIS A 976 -14.48 8.86 -11.11
CA HIS A 976 -15.59 8.95 -10.18
C HIS A 976 -15.32 10.06 -9.16
N VAL A 977 -16.27 10.98 -8.99
CA VAL A 977 -16.13 12.15 -8.10
C VAL A 977 -17.14 12.17 -6.96
N GLY A 978 -17.96 11.12 -6.82
CA GLY A 978 -18.91 10.94 -5.72
C GLY A 978 -20.27 11.63 -5.90
N GLU A 979 -21.21 11.32 -4.99
CA GLU A 979 -22.43 12.11 -4.78
C GLU A 979 -22.06 13.34 -3.92
N HIS A 980 -22.43 14.56 -4.32
CA HIS A 980 -22.49 15.70 -3.40
C HIS A 980 -23.50 15.35 -2.28
N GLY A 981 -23.03 14.85 -1.13
CA GLY A 981 -23.90 14.11 -0.22
C GLY A 981 -23.47 13.99 1.25
N ALA A 982 -22.48 14.75 1.72
CA ALA A 982 -22.34 15.12 3.13
C ALA A 982 -21.67 16.50 3.17
N HIS A 983 -22.27 17.47 3.87
CA HIS A 983 -21.92 18.90 3.91
C HIS A 983 -22.26 19.65 2.60
N SER A 984 -23.40 20.34 2.46
CA SER A 984 -23.71 21.56 3.18
C SER A 984 -25.21 21.87 3.18
N SER A 985 -25.77 21.97 4.38
CA SER A 985 -26.97 22.75 4.62
C SER A 985 -26.59 24.23 4.65
N HIS A 986 -26.50 24.89 3.51
CA HIS A 986 -26.64 26.35 3.45
C HIS A 986 -27.45 26.74 2.20
N GLU A 987 -28.77 26.85 2.37
CA GLU A 987 -29.59 27.69 1.51
C GLU A 987 -29.09 29.14 1.61
N THR A 988 -28.31 29.59 0.63
CA THR A 988 -28.36 31.00 0.21
C THR A 988 -28.27 31.11 -1.31
N MET A 989 -29.30 31.74 -1.86
CA MET A 989 -29.46 32.02 -3.27
C MET A 989 -28.34 32.90 -3.85
N ALA A 990 -27.69 32.44 -4.93
CA ALA A 990 -27.44 33.20 -6.16
C ALA A 990 -26.50 32.42 -7.10
N ALA A 991 -27.05 31.63 -8.02
CA ALA A 991 -26.32 31.22 -9.21
C ALA A 991 -26.32 32.38 -10.22
N PRO A 992 -25.17 32.85 -10.76
CA PRO A 992 -25.17 33.55 -12.01
C PRO A 992 -25.25 32.54 -13.15
N GLN A 993 -26.17 32.82 -14.07
CA GLN A 993 -26.29 32.17 -15.36
C GLN A 993 -24.94 32.14 -16.11
N ALA A 994 -24.50 30.95 -16.50
CA ALA A 994 -23.72 30.77 -17.71
C ALA A 994 -24.47 29.79 -18.61
N ALA A 995 -25.25 30.36 -19.53
CA ALA A 995 -25.69 29.67 -20.72
C ALA A 995 -24.67 30.00 -21.82
N ASP A 996 -23.92 29.01 -22.33
CA ASP A 996 -23.73 28.88 -23.78
C ASP A 996 -23.24 27.48 -24.21
N SER A 997 -23.74 27.09 -25.39
CA SER A 997 -23.46 25.91 -26.21
C SER A 997 -23.67 24.52 -25.60
N GLY A 998 -24.86 23.95 -25.83
CA GLY A 998 -25.14 22.55 -25.55
C GLY A 998 -24.26 21.61 -26.37
N HIS A 999 -23.59 20.70 -25.68
CA HIS A 999 -23.29 19.31 -26.03
C HIS A 999 -22.46 18.74 -24.87
N ASP A 1000 -23.13 18.01 -23.97
CA ASP A 1000 -22.65 16.99 -23.03
C ASP A 1000 -23.47 17.09 -21.73
N HIS A 1001 -24.25 16.06 -21.46
CA HIS A 1001 -24.76 15.84 -20.12
C HIS A 1001 -23.56 15.35 -19.30
N GLU A 1002 -22.91 16.23 -18.54
CA GLU A 1002 -21.99 15.79 -17.49
C GLU A 1002 -22.79 14.93 -16.51
N TYR A 1003 -22.33 13.70 -16.28
CA TYR A 1003 -22.90 12.84 -15.25
C TYR A 1003 -22.53 13.45 -13.89
N MET A 1004 -23.51 13.65 -13.01
CA MET A 1004 -23.29 14.37 -11.75
C MET A 1004 -22.22 13.73 -10.83
N GLU A 1005 -21.94 12.44 -11.01
CA GLU A 1005 -20.99 11.63 -10.21
C GLU A 1005 -19.72 11.21 -10.98
N LEU A 1006 -19.68 11.43 -12.30
CA LEU A 1006 -18.55 11.04 -13.15
C LEU A 1006 -18.04 12.25 -13.95
N ARG A 1007 -16.76 12.54 -13.82
CA ARG A 1007 -16.08 13.59 -14.57
C ARG A 1007 -15.33 12.99 -15.76
N LEU A 1008 -15.47 13.58 -16.95
CA LEU A 1008 -14.66 13.23 -18.11
C LEU A 1008 -13.29 13.92 -18.03
N ASP A 1009 -12.20 13.15 -17.94
CA ASP A 1009 -10.84 13.71 -17.87
C ASP A 1009 -10.13 13.76 -19.23
N ALA A 1010 -10.38 12.77 -20.09
CA ALA A 1010 -9.81 12.72 -21.43
C ALA A 1010 -10.73 12.03 -22.44
N GLN A 1011 -10.68 12.48 -23.68
CA GLN A 1011 -11.24 11.76 -24.81
C GLN A 1011 -10.35 11.92 -26.04
N PHE A 1012 -10.15 10.84 -26.79
CA PHE A 1012 -9.32 10.85 -27.99
C PHE A 1012 -9.66 9.67 -28.91
N THR A 1013 -9.26 9.81 -30.18
CA THR A 1013 -9.35 8.74 -31.17
C THR A 1013 -7.94 8.43 -31.64
N PRO A 1014 -7.43 7.20 -31.44
CA PRO A 1014 -6.11 6.81 -31.93
C PRO A 1014 -6.04 6.82 -33.46
N ASP A 1015 -4.82 6.89 -34.00
CA ASP A 1015 -4.57 6.92 -35.45
C ASP A 1015 -5.11 5.69 -36.19
N ARG A 1016 -5.22 4.58 -35.46
CA ARG A 1016 -5.79 3.32 -35.94
C ARG A 1016 -6.96 2.94 -35.04
N PRO A 1017 -8.08 2.47 -35.62
CA PRO A 1017 -9.20 2.01 -34.81
C PRO A 1017 -8.80 0.89 -33.86
N ILE A 1018 -9.20 1.06 -32.60
CA ILE A 1018 -8.98 0.09 -31.53
C ILE A 1018 -10.19 -0.83 -31.42
N SER A 1019 -9.92 -2.13 -31.24
CA SER A 1019 -10.91 -3.20 -31.14
C SER A 1019 -11.11 -3.74 -29.73
N GLN A 1020 -10.13 -3.51 -28.84
CA GLN A 1020 -10.16 -3.98 -27.46
C GLN A 1020 -9.23 -3.16 -26.57
N LEU A 1021 -9.68 -2.90 -25.33
CA LEU A 1021 -8.86 -2.42 -24.22
C LEU A 1021 -8.35 -3.63 -23.44
N MET A 1022 -7.06 -3.62 -23.10
CA MET A 1022 -6.42 -4.77 -22.45
C MET A 1022 -5.87 -4.45 -21.06
N GLY A 1023 -5.60 -3.18 -20.78
CA GLY A 1023 -5.06 -2.73 -19.51
C GLY A 1023 -4.59 -1.28 -19.60
N THR A 1024 -4.15 -0.75 -18.48
CA THR A 1024 -3.93 0.69 -18.28
C THR A 1024 -2.56 1.04 -17.69
N PHE A 1025 -1.76 0.01 -17.33
CA PHE A 1025 -0.41 0.16 -16.79
C PHE A 1025 0.56 -0.81 -17.39
N ILE A 1026 1.69 -0.27 -17.84
CA ILE A 1026 2.83 -1.06 -18.27
C ILE A 1026 4.09 -0.26 -17.94
N ASP A 1027 5.07 -0.88 -17.28
CA ASP A 1027 6.45 -0.38 -17.30
C ASP A 1027 7.08 -0.79 -18.61
N ILE A 1028 7.49 0.19 -19.40
CA ILE A 1028 7.95 -0.04 -20.76
C ILE A 1028 9.46 0.19 -20.78
N PRO A 1029 10.24 -0.70 -21.43
CA PRO A 1029 11.67 -0.48 -21.62
C PRO A 1029 11.97 0.93 -22.15
N ASP A 1030 13.03 1.54 -21.62
CA ASP A 1030 13.47 2.90 -21.99
C ASP A 1030 12.48 4.04 -21.63
N SER A 1031 11.51 3.77 -20.75
CA SER A 1031 10.59 4.75 -20.15
C SER A 1031 10.91 4.99 -18.67
N PRO A 1032 10.56 6.16 -18.09
CA PRO A 1032 10.42 6.28 -16.65
C PRO A 1032 9.45 5.18 -16.14
N ARG A 1033 9.90 4.36 -15.19
CA ARG A 1033 9.11 3.23 -14.65
C ARG A 1033 7.78 3.71 -14.06
N GLY A 1034 6.69 2.98 -14.24
CA GLY A 1034 5.37 3.37 -13.69
C GLY A 1034 4.69 4.57 -14.39
N GLU A 1035 5.02 4.85 -15.65
CA GLU A 1035 4.19 5.73 -16.48
C GLU A 1035 2.85 5.05 -16.82
N PRO A 1036 1.71 5.77 -16.75
CA PRO A 1036 0.43 5.25 -17.20
C PRO A 1036 0.40 5.06 -18.71
N ALA A 1037 -0.06 3.89 -19.17
CA ALA A 1037 -0.15 3.58 -20.59
C ALA A 1037 -1.28 2.60 -20.88
N LEU A 1038 -2.11 2.89 -21.87
CA LEU A 1038 -3.12 1.95 -22.34
C LEU A 1038 -2.48 0.83 -23.13
N TYR A 1039 -2.72 -0.40 -22.73
CA TYR A 1039 -2.49 -1.56 -23.57
C TYR A 1039 -3.75 -1.86 -24.38
N THR A 1040 -3.61 -1.93 -25.70
CA THR A 1040 -4.74 -2.02 -26.62
C THR A 1040 -4.47 -2.99 -27.76
N LEU A 1041 -5.54 -3.39 -28.44
CA LEU A 1041 -5.48 -4.20 -29.64
C LEU A 1041 -6.21 -3.50 -30.79
N ASN A 1042 -5.49 -3.18 -31.87
CA ASN A 1042 -6.13 -2.59 -33.04
C ASN A 1042 -6.98 -3.58 -33.83
N ASP A 1043 -7.77 -3.09 -34.79
CA ASP A 1043 -8.63 -3.92 -35.66
C ASP A 1043 -7.86 -5.01 -36.41
N ALA A 1044 -6.59 -4.75 -36.75
CA ALA A 1044 -5.71 -5.73 -37.40
C ALA A 1044 -5.25 -6.84 -36.45
N GLY A 1045 -5.47 -6.70 -35.14
CA GLY A 1045 -5.04 -7.64 -34.11
C GLY A 1045 -3.58 -7.47 -33.68
N ASN A 1046 -2.98 -6.31 -33.94
CA ASN A 1046 -1.65 -6.00 -33.43
C ASN A 1046 -1.75 -5.30 -32.08
N PRO A 1047 -0.95 -5.72 -31.08
CA PRO A 1047 -0.91 -5.04 -29.79
C PRO A 1047 -0.24 -3.67 -29.93
N GLU A 1048 -0.86 -2.67 -29.32
CA GLU A 1048 -0.44 -1.27 -29.32
C GLU A 1048 -0.46 -0.71 -27.91
N ILE A 1049 0.57 0.06 -27.57
CA ILE A 1049 0.60 0.86 -26.35
C ILE A 1049 0.23 2.28 -26.73
N ILE A 1050 -0.73 2.87 -26.02
CA ILE A 1050 -1.09 4.28 -26.18
C ILE A 1050 -0.72 5.01 -24.89
N ARG A 1051 0.15 6.01 -25.02
CA ARG A 1051 0.49 6.94 -23.93
C ARG A 1051 -0.14 8.29 -24.20
N LEU A 1052 -0.49 9.02 -23.16
CA LEU A 1052 -0.96 10.39 -23.28
C LEU A 1052 0.20 11.34 -22.98
N GLN A 1053 0.58 12.14 -23.97
CA GLN A 1053 1.53 13.24 -23.81
C GLN A 1053 0.83 14.48 -23.22
N GLU A 1054 1.59 15.56 -23.04
CA GLU A 1054 1.06 16.86 -22.64
C GLU A 1054 -0.18 17.23 -23.48
N ASN A 1055 -1.23 17.71 -22.82
CA ASN A 1055 -2.52 18.03 -23.44
C ASN A 1055 -3.36 16.85 -23.93
N ASN A 1056 -3.18 15.65 -23.36
CA ASN A 1056 -3.96 14.45 -23.72
C ASN A 1056 -3.82 14.06 -25.19
N VAL A 1057 -2.68 14.38 -25.80
CA VAL A 1057 -2.37 13.93 -27.17
C VAL A 1057 -1.90 12.47 -27.11
N PRO A 1058 -2.59 11.54 -27.79
CA PRO A 1058 -2.19 10.13 -27.77
C PRO A 1058 -0.95 9.89 -28.64
N GLU A 1059 0.04 9.22 -28.08
CA GLU A 1059 1.16 8.63 -28.78
C GLU A 1059 0.99 7.11 -28.84
N THR A 1060 1.03 6.54 -30.04
CA THR A 1060 0.85 5.09 -30.25
C THR A 1060 2.17 4.41 -30.57
N ILE A 1061 2.53 3.41 -29.77
CA ILE A 1061 3.68 2.53 -29.97
C ILE A 1061 3.15 1.16 -30.41
N THR A 1062 3.37 0.79 -31.67
CA THR A 1062 3.03 -0.55 -32.15
C THR A 1062 4.09 -1.55 -31.71
N LEU A 1063 3.69 -2.58 -30.95
CA LEU A 1063 4.60 -3.65 -30.55
C LEU A 1063 4.89 -4.57 -31.75
N LYS A 1064 6.06 -5.24 -31.73
CA LYS A 1064 6.38 -6.22 -32.77
C LYS A 1064 5.26 -7.25 -32.87
N SER A 1065 4.79 -7.50 -34.09
CA SER A 1065 3.80 -8.55 -34.34
C SER A 1065 4.41 -9.92 -34.05
N ALA A 1066 3.58 -10.87 -33.63
CA ALA A 1066 3.99 -12.28 -33.55
C ALA A 1066 4.69 -12.71 -34.85
N PRO A 1067 5.78 -13.51 -34.79
CA PRO A 1067 6.49 -13.95 -35.98
C PRO A 1067 5.53 -14.67 -36.93
N THR A 1068 5.60 -14.33 -38.23
CA THR A 1068 4.81 -15.05 -39.23
C THR A 1068 5.28 -16.49 -39.29
N ILE A 1069 4.43 -17.44 -38.94
CA ILE A 1069 4.78 -18.86 -38.94
C ILE A 1069 4.97 -19.34 -40.38
N PRO A 1070 6.19 -19.69 -40.81
CA PRO A 1070 6.44 -20.13 -42.17
C PRO A 1070 5.85 -21.52 -42.37
N LYS A 1071 5.25 -21.78 -43.53
CA LYS A 1071 4.75 -23.12 -43.87
C LYS A 1071 5.90 -24.12 -44.12
N ASN A 1072 7.02 -23.63 -44.65
CA ASN A 1072 8.19 -24.43 -44.97
C ASN A 1072 9.38 -23.87 -44.18
N VAL A 1073 10.11 -24.75 -43.51
CA VAL A 1073 11.35 -24.43 -42.78
C VAL A 1073 12.46 -25.29 -43.34
N THR A 1074 13.61 -24.69 -43.61
CA THR A 1074 14.80 -25.37 -44.12
C THR A 1074 15.96 -25.12 -43.18
N GLY A 1075 16.67 -26.18 -42.82
CA GLY A 1075 17.92 -26.14 -42.08
C GLY A 1075 19.13 -25.87 -42.99
N THR A 1076 20.31 -26.16 -42.45
CA THR A 1076 21.60 -26.00 -43.11
C THR A 1076 22.17 -27.36 -43.53
N PRO A 1077 23.24 -27.41 -44.32
CA PRO A 1077 23.95 -28.66 -44.58
C PRO A 1077 24.74 -29.22 -43.39
N GLU A 1078 24.82 -28.49 -42.26
CA GLU A 1078 25.51 -28.90 -41.02
C GLU A 1078 24.51 -29.53 -40.03
N ASN A 1079 24.98 -29.93 -38.84
CA ASN A 1079 24.10 -30.49 -37.81
C ASN A 1079 23.22 -29.39 -37.21
N ASP A 1080 21.91 -29.54 -37.36
CA ASP A 1080 20.89 -28.63 -36.85
C ASP A 1080 20.14 -29.21 -35.64
N TYR A 1081 19.66 -28.30 -34.78
CA TYR A 1081 18.77 -28.61 -33.67
C TYR A 1081 17.47 -27.84 -33.84
N PHE A 1082 16.34 -28.54 -33.96
CA PHE A 1082 15.02 -27.95 -34.05
C PHE A 1082 14.16 -28.37 -32.87
N ASP A 1083 13.71 -27.40 -32.07
CA ASP A 1083 12.80 -27.62 -30.95
C ASP A 1083 11.51 -26.82 -31.14
N SER A 1084 10.38 -27.51 -31.23
CA SER A 1084 9.07 -26.88 -31.40
C SER A 1084 8.60 -26.04 -30.20
N ALA A 1085 9.16 -26.27 -29.01
CA ALA A 1085 8.91 -25.48 -27.80
C ALA A 1085 9.82 -24.24 -27.70
N SER A 1086 10.97 -24.26 -28.38
CA SER A 1086 11.96 -23.18 -28.45
C SER A 1086 12.44 -22.90 -29.89
N PRO A 1087 11.55 -22.38 -30.77
CA PRO A 1087 11.87 -22.12 -32.17
C PRO A 1087 12.90 -20.98 -32.34
N GLU A 1088 13.90 -21.20 -33.19
CA GLU A 1088 14.81 -20.12 -33.60
C GLU A 1088 14.07 -19.03 -34.42
N PRO A 1089 14.31 -17.73 -34.17
CA PRO A 1089 13.63 -16.64 -34.87
C PRO A 1089 13.81 -16.67 -36.40
N GLU A 1090 14.99 -17.06 -36.87
CA GLU A 1090 15.31 -17.09 -38.30
C GLU A 1090 14.75 -18.33 -39.02
N ARG A 1091 14.53 -19.42 -38.28
CA ARG A 1091 14.09 -20.74 -38.78
C ARG A 1091 12.89 -21.25 -37.98
N TYR A 1092 11.84 -20.43 -37.93
CA TYR A 1092 10.70 -20.51 -36.99
C TYR A 1092 9.81 -21.76 -37.17
N PHE A 1093 10.32 -22.93 -36.73
CA PHE A 1093 9.63 -24.21 -36.73
C PHE A 1093 8.97 -24.51 -35.38
N ILE A 1094 7.64 -24.53 -35.34
CA ILE A 1094 6.82 -24.67 -34.13
C ILE A 1094 5.97 -25.96 -34.13
N GLY A 1095 6.11 -26.81 -35.15
CA GLY A 1095 5.39 -28.06 -35.24
C GLY A 1095 3.86 -27.94 -35.37
N ASP A 1096 3.34 -26.89 -36.04
CA ASP A 1096 1.91 -26.75 -36.37
C ASP A 1096 1.66 -26.83 -37.87
N ASN A 1097 1.47 -28.05 -38.40
CA ASN A 1097 1.21 -28.31 -39.82
C ASN A 1097 2.29 -27.70 -40.76
N GLN A 1098 3.55 -27.77 -40.32
CA GLN A 1098 4.70 -27.25 -41.07
C GLN A 1098 5.44 -28.36 -41.82
N ILE A 1099 6.20 -27.96 -42.85
CA ILE A 1099 7.14 -28.81 -43.56
C ILE A 1099 8.54 -28.41 -43.12
N LEU A 1100 9.28 -29.32 -42.46
CA LEU A 1100 10.68 -29.15 -42.08
C LEU A 1100 11.57 -30.01 -42.96
N THR A 1101 12.63 -29.41 -43.48
CA THR A 1101 13.73 -30.12 -44.14
C THR A 1101 15.04 -29.71 -43.48
N THR A 1102 15.72 -30.59 -42.74
CA THR A 1102 16.91 -30.21 -41.94
C THR A 1102 18.15 -30.13 -42.83
N GLY A 1103 18.61 -31.21 -43.46
CA GLY A 1103 19.77 -31.10 -44.34
C GLY A 1103 20.52 -32.39 -44.64
N ASN A 1104 21.84 -32.34 -44.52
CA ASN A 1104 22.72 -33.52 -44.67
C ASN A 1104 23.58 -33.76 -43.40
N GLY A 1105 23.30 -33.06 -42.31
CA GLY A 1105 24.01 -33.20 -41.02
C GLY A 1105 23.40 -34.31 -40.17
N ASP A 1106 24.03 -34.61 -39.04
CA ASP A 1106 23.38 -35.42 -37.99
C ASP A 1106 22.47 -34.49 -37.18
N ASP A 1107 21.19 -34.46 -37.52
CA ASP A 1107 20.22 -33.47 -37.05
C ASP A 1107 19.35 -33.98 -35.89
N ILE A 1108 18.86 -33.07 -35.05
CA ILE A 1108 17.94 -33.38 -33.96
C ILE A 1108 16.66 -32.56 -34.12
N VAL A 1109 15.52 -33.23 -34.10
CA VAL A 1109 14.19 -32.60 -34.20
C VAL A 1109 13.30 -33.04 -33.05
N ASP A 1110 12.89 -32.10 -32.21
CA ASP A 1110 11.92 -32.31 -31.14
C ASP A 1110 10.56 -31.65 -31.45
N VAL A 1111 9.58 -32.51 -31.75
CA VAL A 1111 8.17 -32.17 -31.93
C VAL A 1111 7.27 -32.94 -30.96
N THR A 1112 7.77 -33.21 -29.76
CA THR A 1112 7.01 -33.90 -28.71
C THR A 1112 5.77 -33.11 -28.29
N ASP A 1113 5.94 -31.80 -28.05
CA ASP A 1113 4.87 -30.90 -27.60
C ASP A 1113 4.07 -30.26 -28.75
N ALA A 1114 4.41 -30.59 -29.99
CA ALA A 1114 3.80 -30.01 -31.19
C ALA A 1114 2.32 -30.40 -31.38
N VAL A 1115 1.57 -29.58 -32.11
CA VAL A 1115 0.14 -29.84 -32.45
C VAL A 1115 -0.02 -31.01 -33.40
N GLY A 1116 1.05 -31.36 -34.13
CA GLY A 1116 1.11 -32.45 -35.10
C GLY A 1116 0.82 -32.01 -36.53
N ASN A 1117 0.58 -32.98 -37.41
CA ASN A 1117 0.40 -32.82 -38.86
C ASN A 1117 1.62 -32.24 -39.59
N ASN A 1118 2.81 -32.34 -39.00
CA ASN A 1118 4.04 -31.87 -39.62
C ASN A 1118 4.56 -32.89 -40.64
N ARG A 1119 5.29 -32.41 -41.64
CA ARG A 1119 6.13 -33.26 -42.50
C ARG A 1119 7.58 -32.92 -42.20
N ILE A 1120 8.31 -33.85 -41.61
CA ILE A 1120 9.71 -33.68 -41.21
C ILE A 1120 10.56 -34.59 -42.09
N GLU A 1121 11.55 -34.01 -42.76
CA GLU A 1121 12.50 -34.70 -43.63
C GLU A 1121 13.91 -34.34 -43.19
N THR A 1122 14.66 -35.30 -42.64
CA THR A 1122 15.98 -34.97 -42.05
C THR A 1122 17.13 -35.09 -43.05
N GLY A 1123 17.02 -36.00 -44.02
CA GLY A 1123 17.90 -36.02 -45.20
C GLY A 1123 19.01 -37.06 -45.08
N ASN A 1124 20.27 -36.70 -45.29
CA ASN A 1124 21.38 -37.64 -45.07
C ASN A 1124 22.01 -37.36 -43.70
N GLY A 1125 22.38 -38.38 -42.92
CA GLY A 1125 22.85 -38.17 -41.54
C GLY A 1125 22.34 -39.27 -40.63
N ASN A 1126 22.83 -39.33 -39.40
CA ASN A 1126 22.21 -40.14 -38.34
C ASN A 1126 21.36 -39.21 -37.48
N ASP A 1127 20.08 -39.12 -37.81
CA ASP A 1127 19.20 -38.11 -37.24
C ASP A 1127 18.44 -38.65 -36.03
N ILE A 1128 18.02 -37.74 -35.15
CA ILE A 1128 17.21 -38.06 -33.98
C ILE A 1128 15.92 -37.26 -34.03
N ILE A 1129 14.78 -37.95 -34.03
CA ILE A 1129 13.46 -37.32 -34.08
C ILE A 1129 12.65 -37.75 -32.86
N PHE A 1130 12.32 -36.79 -32.00
CA PHE A 1130 11.33 -36.93 -30.93
C PHE A 1130 9.99 -36.41 -31.44
N ALA A 1131 8.95 -37.24 -31.42
CA ALA A 1131 7.67 -36.85 -31.97
C ALA A 1131 6.49 -37.32 -31.14
N GLY A 1132 5.59 -36.36 -30.86
CA GLY A 1132 4.30 -36.61 -30.23
C GLY A 1132 3.33 -37.26 -31.20
N SER A 1133 2.35 -36.51 -31.72
CA SER A 1133 1.21 -37.10 -32.44
C SER A 1133 1.00 -36.60 -33.86
N ASN A 1134 0.44 -37.45 -34.72
CA ASN A 1134 -0.06 -37.13 -36.06
C ASN A 1134 0.98 -36.55 -37.05
N ASN A 1135 2.27 -36.90 -36.95
CA ASN A 1135 3.30 -36.39 -37.86
C ASN A 1135 3.60 -37.34 -39.03
N ARG A 1136 4.21 -36.81 -40.08
CA ARG A 1136 4.86 -37.55 -41.17
C ARG A 1136 6.37 -37.36 -41.02
N LEU A 1137 7.06 -38.43 -40.68
CA LEU A 1137 8.49 -38.43 -40.35
C LEU A 1137 9.25 -39.21 -41.42
N ILE A 1138 10.31 -38.63 -41.97
CA ILE A 1138 11.13 -39.20 -43.03
C ILE A 1138 12.59 -38.98 -42.63
N GLY A 1139 13.29 -40.05 -42.25
CA GLY A 1139 14.70 -40.02 -41.83
C GLY A 1139 15.60 -39.74 -43.02
N GLY A 1140 15.78 -40.75 -43.88
CA GLY A 1140 16.47 -40.57 -45.15
C GLY A 1140 17.64 -41.53 -45.28
N ALA A 1141 18.88 -41.04 -45.39
CA ALA A 1141 20.05 -41.92 -45.50
C ALA A 1141 20.97 -41.81 -44.28
N GLY A 1142 21.15 -42.91 -43.56
CA GLY A 1142 21.97 -43.01 -42.36
C GLY A 1142 21.20 -43.75 -41.27
N ASN A 1143 21.74 -43.85 -40.05
CA ASN A 1143 21.12 -44.68 -39.00
C ASN A 1143 20.27 -43.79 -38.08
N ASP A 1144 18.99 -43.65 -38.40
CA ASP A 1144 18.14 -42.68 -37.75
C ASP A 1144 17.45 -43.24 -36.50
N GLN A 1145 17.07 -42.37 -35.59
CA GLN A 1145 16.38 -42.70 -34.34
C GLN A 1145 15.03 -41.98 -34.25
N PHE A 1146 13.96 -42.73 -34.08
CA PHE A 1146 12.61 -42.20 -33.93
C PHE A 1146 12.06 -42.52 -32.53
N PHE A 1147 11.86 -41.49 -31.72
CA PHE A 1147 11.20 -41.56 -30.42
C PHE A 1147 9.73 -41.16 -30.57
N VAL A 1148 8.86 -42.17 -30.64
CA VAL A 1148 7.42 -42.00 -30.96
C VAL A 1148 6.51 -42.69 -29.95
N GLY A 1149 7.05 -43.05 -28.79
CA GLY A 1149 6.35 -43.74 -27.71
C GLY A 1149 5.49 -42.84 -26.82
N THR A 1150 5.46 -41.53 -27.06
CA THR A 1150 4.74 -40.52 -26.26
C THR A 1150 3.56 -39.90 -27.04
N GLY A 1151 2.64 -39.24 -26.35
CA GLY A 1151 1.48 -38.58 -26.95
C GLY A 1151 0.35 -39.55 -27.39
N GLU A 1152 -0.56 -39.10 -28.26
CA GLU A 1152 -1.62 -39.95 -28.83
C GLU A 1152 -1.13 -40.90 -29.94
N GLY A 1153 0.07 -40.70 -30.49
CA GLY A 1153 0.63 -41.48 -31.61
C GLY A 1153 0.06 -41.10 -32.98
N ASN A 1154 -0.31 -42.10 -33.80
CA ASN A 1154 -0.75 -41.93 -35.19
C ASN A 1154 0.27 -41.22 -36.12
N ASN A 1155 1.57 -41.37 -35.84
CA ASN A 1155 2.62 -40.90 -36.76
C ASN A 1155 2.75 -41.83 -37.97
N ARG A 1156 3.23 -41.32 -39.10
CA ARG A 1156 3.59 -42.09 -40.30
C ARG A 1156 5.07 -41.93 -40.57
N ILE A 1157 5.81 -43.02 -40.51
CA ILE A 1157 7.26 -43.02 -40.36
C ILE A 1157 7.89 -43.80 -41.51
N TRP A 1158 8.91 -43.18 -42.11
CA TRP A 1158 9.80 -43.78 -43.10
C TRP A 1158 11.24 -43.64 -42.60
N GLY A 1159 11.90 -44.76 -42.31
CA GLY A 1159 13.34 -44.77 -42.00
C GLY A 1159 14.19 -44.57 -43.24
N ASN A 1160 13.73 -45.12 -44.37
CA ASN A 1160 14.45 -45.25 -45.64
C ASN A 1160 15.72 -46.10 -45.54
N SER A 1161 16.91 -45.55 -45.81
CA SER A 1161 18.13 -46.34 -46.00
C SER A 1161 19.08 -46.21 -44.83
N GLY A 1162 19.33 -47.30 -44.12
CA GLY A 1162 20.17 -47.27 -42.93
C GLY A 1162 19.91 -48.46 -42.03
N ALA A 1163 20.43 -48.40 -40.81
CA ALA A 1163 20.02 -49.27 -39.72
C ALA A 1163 19.27 -48.44 -38.67
N ASP A 1164 17.98 -48.25 -38.90
CA ASP A 1164 17.16 -47.30 -38.15
C ASP A 1164 16.63 -47.91 -36.85
N SER A 1165 16.36 -47.06 -35.86
CA SER A 1165 15.85 -47.45 -34.55
C SER A 1165 14.54 -46.77 -34.22
N PHE A 1166 13.48 -47.56 -34.00
CA PHE A 1166 12.14 -47.08 -33.69
C PHE A 1166 11.79 -47.36 -32.23
N TYR A 1167 11.84 -46.34 -31.38
CA TYR A 1167 11.42 -46.38 -29.97
C TYR A 1167 9.90 -46.16 -29.91
N ILE A 1168 9.17 -47.27 -29.92
CA ILE A 1168 7.69 -47.28 -30.01
C ILE A 1168 7.01 -47.32 -28.64
N VAL A 1169 7.77 -47.60 -27.59
CA VAL A 1169 7.38 -47.47 -26.18
C VAL A 1169 8.55 -46.85 -25.46
N THR A 1170 8.31 -45.76 -24.74
CA THR A 1170 9.31 -45.02 -23.96
C THR A 1170 8.92 -44.89 -22.49
N ASP A 1171 7.65 -45.19 -22.17
CA ASP A 1171 7.07 -45.25 -20.82
C ASP A 1171 5.90 -46.25 -20.86
N GLU A 1172 5.94 -47.28 -20.01
CA GLU A 1172 4.89 -48.32 -19.96
C GLU A 1172 3.58 -47.85 -19.29
N GLN A 1173 3.58 -46.70 -18.59
CA GLN A 1173 2.38 -46.12 -17.97
C GLN A 1173 1.61 -45.20 -18.93
N ASN A 1174 2.29 -44.61 -19.91
CA ASN A 1174 1.74 -43.61 -20.82
C ASN A 1174 1.83 -44.06 -22.30
N LEU A 1175 1.18 -45.17 -22.62
CA LEU A 1175 1.15 -45.70 -23.98
C LEU A 1175 0.34 -44.82 -24.95
N VAL A 1176 0.78 -44.77 -26.20
CA VAL A 1176 0.03 -44.10 -27.27
C VAL A 1176 -1.37 -44.69 -27.45
N THR A 1177 -2.37 -43.83 -27.65
CA THR A 1177 -3.78 -44.26 -27.81
C THR A 1177 -4.11 -44.68 -29.25
N LYS A 1178 -3.33 -44.23 -30.22
CA LYS A 1178 -3.40 -44.63 -31.63
C LYS A 1178 -2.04 -45.11 -32.09
N ALA A 1179 -1.99 -46.31 -32.66
CA ALA A 1179 -0.74 -46.91 -33.10
C ALA A 1179 -0.02 -46.08 -34.17
N ASN A 1180 1.30 -45.96 -34.04
CA ASN A 1180 2.17 -45.36 -35.06
C ASN A 1180 2.33 -46.30 -36.26
N GLN A 1181 2.49 -45.75 -37.45
CA GLN A 1181 2.61 -46.49 -38.70
C GLN A 1181 4.05 -46.42 -39.23
N ILE A 1182 4.77 -47.53 -39.19
CA ILE A 1182 6.13 -47.66 -39.76
C ILE A 1182 5.99 -48.33 -41.13
N LEU A 1183 6.43 -47.64 -42.18
CA LEU A 1183 5.96 -47.93 -43.54
C LEU A 1183 6.99 -48.66 -44.43
N ASP A 1184 8.26 -48.72 -44.03
CA ASP A 1184 9.37 -49.27 -44.82
C ASP A 1184 10.39 -50.09 -44.00
N PHE A 1185 10.01 -50.54 -42.80
CA PHE A 1185 10.86 -51.31 -41.88
C PHE A 1185 11.59 -52.49 -42.54
N ASN A 1186 12.92 -52.51 -42.47
CA ASN A 1186 13.78 -53.58 -42.93
C ASN A 1186 14.24 -54.47 -41.75
N PRO A 1187 13.67 -55.67 -41.56
CA PRO A 1187 13.95 -56.52 -40.42
C PRO A 1187 15.38 -57.07 -40.33
N SER A 1188 16.20 -56.88 -41.38
CA SER A 1188 17.62 -57.28 -41.41
C SER A 1188 18.59 -56.21 -40.93
N GLN A 1189 18.16 -54.95 -40.84
CA GLN A 1189 18.99 -53.81 -40.48
C GLN A 1189 18.38 -53.00 -39.33
N ASP A 1190 17.06 -52.77 -39.37
CA ASP A 1190 16.37 -51.89 -38.45
C ASP A 1190 16.00 -52.58 -37.13
N LYS A 1191 15.77 -51.75 -36.11
CA LYS A 1191 15.48 -52.18 -34.74
C LYS A 1191 14.22 -51.51 -34.22
N ILE A 1192 13.44 -52.28 -33.46
CA ILE A 1192 12.30 -51.83 -32.68
C ILE A 1192 12.71 -51.85 -31.22
N ILE A 1193 12.47 -50.76 -30.51
CA ILE A 1193 12.91 -50.60 -29.12
C ILE A 1193 11.69 -50.31 -28.24
N LEU A 1194 11.58 -51.08 -27.16
CA LEU A 1194 10.63 -50.86 -26.07
C LEU A 1194 11.45 -50.47 -24.84
N ALA A 1195 11.61 -49.15 -24.64
CA ALA A 1195 12.48 -48.55 -23.64
C ALA A 1195 11.74 -48.24 -22.34
N ASN A 1196 12.46 -48.25 -21.21
CA ASN A 1196 11.92 -48.00 -19.87
C ASN A 1196 10.74 -48.91 -19.50
N THR A 1197 10.82 -50.18 -19.90
CA THR A 1197 9.79 -51.18 -19.63
C THR A 1197 10.29 -52.24 -18.66
N SER A 1198 9.39 -52.78 -17.85
CA SER A 1198 9.67 -53.89 -16.93
C SER A 1198 9.69 -55.26 -17.62
N PHE A 1199 9.25 -55.32 -18.88
CA PHE A 1199 9.06 -56.55 -19.63
C PHE A 1199 10.15 -56.77 -20.70
N ASN A 1200 10.34 -58.03 -21.13
CA ASN A 1200 11.41 -58.44 -22.07
C ASN A 1200 10.90 -59.42 -23.13
N TYR A 1201 11.75 -59.88 -24.05
CA TYR A 1201 11.29 -60.75 -25.13
C TYR A 1201 10.60 -62.05 -24.65
N ASN A 1202 10.91 -62.56 -23.45
CA ASN A 1202 10.25 -63.75 -22.90
C ASN A 1202 8.80 -63.49 -22.45
N SER A 1203 8.39 -62.22 -22.28
CA SER A 1203 7.01 -61.82 -21.95
C SER A 1203 6.08 -61.71 -23.18
N LEU A 1204 6.57 -62.09 -24.36
CA LEU A 1204 5.77 -62.12 -25.58
C LEU A 1204 4.57 -63.08 -25.42
N GLY A 1205 3.36 -62.53 -25.55
CA GLY A 1205 2.09 -63.23 -25.37
C GLY A 1205 1.37 -62.92 -24.06
N THR A 1206 2.04 -62.27 -23.08
CA THR A 1206 1.42 -61.79 -21.84
C THR A 1206 1.31 -60.27 -21.83
N ASP A 1207 2.44 -59.58 -21.71
CA ASP A 1207 2.50 -58.13 -21.46
C ASP A 1207 2.51 -57.34 -22.77
N TRP A 1208 3.06 -57.95 -23.83
CA TRP A 1208 3.00 -57.47 -25.19
C TRP A 1208 2.80 -58.64 -26.18
N LYS A 1209 2.24 -58.38 -27.36
CA LYS A 1209 2.03 -59.38 -28.41
C LYS A 1209 2.18 -58.80 -29.80
N VAL A 1210 2.61 -59.65 -30.73
CA VAL A 1210 2.67 -59.36 -32.16
C VAL A 1210 1.53 -60.11 -32.85
N ARG A 1211 0.76 -59.41 -33.67
CA ARG A 1211 -0.40 -59.96 -34.37
C ARG A 1211 -0.35 -59.57 -35.86
N GLN A 1212 -0.68 -60.52 -36.74
CA GLN A 1212 -0.76 -60.29 -38.18
C GLN A 1212 -2.22 -60.02 -38.56
N GLU A 1213 -2.46 -58.94 -39.32
CA GLU A 1213 -3.75 -58.63 -39.93
C GLU A 1213 -3.54 -58.24 -41.39
N ASP A 1214 -4.02 -59.07 -42.32
CA ASP A 1214 -3.75 -58.92 -43.75
C ASP A 1214 -2.25 -58.73 -44.05
N GLN A 1215 -1.88 -57.65 -44.76
CA GLN A 1215 -0.50 -57.27 -45.05
C GLN A 1215 0.14 -56.39 -43.96
N LYS A 1216 -0.45 -56.31 -42.77
CA LYS A 1216 0.03 -55.50 -41.65
C LYS A 1216 0.46 -56.36 -40.46
N THR A 1217 1.57 -56.00 -39.85
CA THR A 1217 1.98 -56.53 -38.54
C THR A 1217 1.69 -55.47 -37.47
N ILE A 1218 1.10 -55.86 -36.35
CA ILE A 1218 0.73 -54.95 -35.26
C ILE A 1218 1.42 -55.39 -33.98
N ILE A 1219 2.04 -54.43 -33.27
CA ILE A 1219 2.56 -54.62 -31.92
C ILE A 1219 1.55 -54.02 -30.94
N GLN A 1220 1.11 -54.84 -30.00
CA GLN A 1220 0.17 -54.48 -28.94
C GLN A 1220 0.82 -54.67 -27.57
N VAL A 1221 0.68 -53.69 -26.68
CA VAL A 1221 1.19 -53.70 -25.29
C VAL A 1221 0.02 -53.43 -24.35
N PHE A 1222 -0.18 -54.24 -23.30
CA PHE A 1222 -1.33 -54.11 -22.37
C PHE A 1222 -2.70 -53.88 -23.04
N ASN A 1223 -2.96 -54.58 -24.15
CA ASN A 1223 -4.15 -54.44 -25.01
C ASN A 1223 -4.30 -53.12 -25.79
N GLN A 1224 -3.28 -52.25 -25.79
CA GLN A 1224 -3.20 -51.05 -26.61
C GLN A 1224 -2.30 -51.28 -27.82
N ASP A 1225 -2.80 -51.02 -29.02
CA ASP A 1225 -1.98 -51.07 -30.24
C ASP A 1225 -1.04 -49.85 -30.26
N VAL A 1226 0.27 -50.11 -30.34
CA VAL A 1226 1.30 -49.04 -30.24
C VAL A 1226 2.05 -48.82 -31.56
N ALA A 1227 2.18 -49.86 -32.39
CA ALA A 1227 2.81 -49.76 -33.71
C ALA A 1227 2.18 -50.70 -34.74
N VAL A 1228 2.12 -50.24 -35.99
CA VAL A 1228 1.64 -50.96 -37.16
C VAL A 1228 2.70 -50.87 -38.25
N PHE A 1229 3.08 -52.01 -38.82
CA PHE A 1229 4.07 -52.13 -39.88
C PHE A 1229 3.39 -52.51 -41.19
N ALA A 1230 3.64 -51.75 -42.25
CA ALA A 1230 3.16 -52.08 -43.58
C ALA A 1230 4.08 -53.11 -44.26
N ASN A 1231 3.50 -54.13 -44.91
CA ASN A 1231 4.21 -55.12 -45.71
C ASN A 1231 5.27 -55.95 -44.94
N LEU A 1232 5.15 -56.05 -43.62
CA LEU A 1232 5.98 -56.90 -42.77
C LEU A 1232 5.21 -58.14 -42.33
N GLN A 1233 5.87 -59.29 -42.34
CA GLN A 1233 5.34 -60.52 -41.74
C GLN A 1233 5.72 -60.58 -40.26
N ALA A 1234 4.77 -60.90 -39.39
CA ALA A 1234 4.99 -60.98 -37.94
C ALA A 1234 6.16 -61.91 -37.55
N SER A 1235 6.40 -62.97 -38.33
CA SER A 1235 7.53 -63.89 -38.12
C SER A 1235 8.91 -63.28 -38.37
N ALA A 1236 9.00 -62.11 -39.01
CA ALA A 1236 10.25 -61.39 -39.22
C ALA A 1236 10.74 -60.67 -37.94
N LEU A 1237 9.86 -60.46 -36.97
CA LEU A 1237 10.19 -59.84 -35.67
C LEU A 1237 10.73 -60.88 -34.70
N ASN A 1238 11.99 -60.73 -34.28
CA ASN A 1238 12.71 -61.69 -33.44
C ASN A 1238 13.67 -60.99 -32.46
N ARG A 1239 14.38 -61.75 -31.64
CA ARG A 1239 15.28 -61.23 -30.58
C ARG A 1239 16.41 -60.32 -31.07
N THR A 1240 16.74 -60.33 -32.36
CA THR A 1240 17.82 -59.50 -32.91
C THR A 1240 17.35 -58.13 -33.37
N ASN A 1241 16.04 -57.96 -33.65
CA ASN A 1241 15.48 -56.70 -34.15
C ASN A 1241 14.36 -56.13 -33.25
N VAL A 1242 13.98 -56.83 -32.18
CA VAL A 1242 13.16 -56.28 -31.09
C VAL A 1242 14.00 -56.26 -29.82
N LEU A 1243 14.34 -55.05 -29.36
CA LEU A 1243 15.21 -54.79 -28.23
C LEU A 1243 14.43 -54.13 -27.09
N PHE A 1244 14.94 -54.31 -25.87
CA PHE A 1244 14.43 -53.74 -24.64
C PHE A 1244 15.59 -53.00 -23.98
N SER A 1245 15.40 -51.74 -23.63
CA SER A 1245 16.43 -50.90 -23.01
C SER A 1245 16.00 -50.35 -21.66
#